data_AF-A0A258IL48-F1
#
_entry.id   AF-A0A258IL48-F1
#
_cell.length_a   1.000
_cell.length_b   1.000
_cell.length_c   1.000
_cell.angle_alpha   90.00
_cell.angle_beta   90.00
_cell.angle_gamma   90.00
#
_symmetry.space_group_name_H-M   'P 1'
#
loop_
_entity.id
_entity.type
_entity.pdbx_description
1 polymer ?
#
loop_
_entity_poly.entity_id
_entity_poly.type
_entity_poly.pdbx_seq_one_letter_code
_entity_poly.pdbx_strand_id
1 'polypeptide(L)'
;MTTTVYAPVGDSSFLDTNAFQLATDQQFLDARAGLHTDSIFGSLFGATAITDASGTAPLVKIALTLNRITDPQSLLESSWAERQVALADQTEVWNTYGANPLTYQSVSNYITDPTNGIGASALLTSLGYESSAQSRTLWLQLTPAQFQALFDTPLLQVTTGNGTFYAWEGSLSLPTDIAGDVRGLWVDQAVTVATPAVAAGVSPYKPTAGYQGIGNGGNEVTSTPGVVADAYNFPLQNQATPAIALVEPPTQNPAALFTALNAYRVSIGLPAMTAEQFQVLPGADPSGWSSIIDETTLDISVVASAAPNSTQLLYSFVGLTHYTAYQQAIWDFVNNPGILTSSFPEPTEASPDSPFYLAYSDLLTDAALRNMSVFLSSGDGGSQSEYGTGNPLMRTSHTVSTAIVVGGTSISTLASAQSDPTLATGNPATDLVAQVMSDTPNLNLLMALTAAGLKTLPTNMVSDGDQTTADPLIRLFETTWNSYYISYDKKGLGTFDPSYSTNNSSTGGVDITQDTPTYQSDFGLTPTSIGAIVQAGRGAPDVSALSSGNAYYFVLNADYINDPGTGNLTKGDGGTSAATPLWASLTAQFDAIFENQHLPQLGYYNDLLYIAAAIAPGSFNDISLGNNISTYYVVPEGTPGAVYDYAAEDYVLPTGLGFSAATGYDYTTGLGSPNGLLLARALSAIAHTEIYSDAPAVLGIVDATHAVSDAAQTLLVQSTGLDGSFALSVGGQSFIGMGGGGDLAWTSRLAQQSLQSDFDPDLVRVFDGIAQATPGSIHAANGAALSASAGGDALALYQAALTSAFGFASFGDQDSSVTLARPVAIADTAGGANTQDVVVRVRQNGADDTHLTFYRVDDLSGDIGGLAPGAAGYAEAAQARAYHTVDGQTSIDSPGWGNYAQTEITRVNAGDIVAMKLTNGANTFWGFAQANEKVDGAGVTHLWSYGLNTWGWEDLAGGGDHDYNDLIVQLDFTSTSGDGWLI
;
A
#
# COMPACT_ATOMS: atom_id res chain seq x y z
N MET A 1 0.32 19.46 54.37
CA MET A 1 0.49 19.65 52.92
C MET A 1 1.79 18.97 52.56
N THR A 2 1.71 17.73 52.10
CA THR A 2 2.81 17.09 51.39
C THR A 2 2.94 17.81 50.06
N THR A 3 4.09 18.39 49.78
CA THR A 3 4.35 19.05 48.50
C THR A 3 4.49 17.96 47.44
N THR A 4 3.60 17.90 46.45
CA THR A 4 3.73 17.00 45.29
C THR A 4 5.04 17.32 44.58
N VAL A 5 5.80 16.28 44.22
CA VAL A 5 7.04 16.40 43.45
C VAL A 5 6.76 15.97 42.03
N TYR A 6 7.19 16.78 41.06
CA TYR A 6 6.97 16.55 39.64
C TYR A 6 8.26 16.12 38.93
N ALA A 7 8.12 15.29 37.90
CA ALA A 7 9.16 14.92 36.95
C ALA A 7 8.82 15.53 35.59
N PRO A 8 9.80 16.17 34.89
CA PRO A 8 9.57 16.73 33.58
C PRO A 8 9.25 15.63 32.56
N VAL A 9 8.33 15.93 31.64
CA VAL A 9 8.03 15.10 30.47
C VAL A 9 8.77 15.70 29.28
N GLY A 10 9.67 14.94 28.66
CA GLY A 10 10.41 15.40 27.47
C GLY A 10 9.48 15.73 26.31
N ASP A 11 9.89 16.72 25.49
CA ASP A 11 9.24 17.08 24.21
C ASP A 11 7.71 17.21 24.31
N SER A 12 7.26 17.90 25.36
CA SER A 12 5.85 18.01 25.72
C SER A 12 5.33 19.46 25.67
N SER A 13 5.97 20.34 24.90
CA SER A 13 5.47 21.70 24.69
C SER A 13 4.21 21.70 23.83
N PHE A 14 3.47 22.82 23.82
CA PHE A 14 2.31 22.97 22.92
C PHE A 14 2.70 22.88 21.43
N LEU A 15 3.95 23.17 21.07
CA LEU A 15 4.43 23.01 19.70
C LEU A 15 4.70 21.53 19.38
N ASP A 16 5.15 20.76 20.36
CA ASP A 16 5.44 19.33 20.17
C ASP A 16 4.20 18.48 19.90
N THR A 17 3.00 18.98 20.21
CA THR A 17 1.76 18.32 19.81
C THR A 17 1.24 18.79 18.45
N ASN A 18 1.62 19.96 17.93
CA ASN A 18 0.86 20.60 16.85
C ASN A 18 1.68 21.12 15.65
N ALA A 19 3.01 21.25 15.76
CA ALA A 19 3.79 22.07 14.84
C ALA A 19 5.06 21.38 14.29
N PHE A 20 5.16 20.06 14.35
CA PHE A 20 6.30 19.34 13.78
C PHE A 20 6.46 19.67 12.29
N GLN A 21 7.66 20.04 11.87
CA GLN A 21 8.00 20.59 10.54
C GLN A 21 7.27 21.88 10.12
N LEU A 22 6.38 22.42 10.95
CA LEU A 22 5.65 23.67 10.71
C LEU A 22 6.22 24.85 11.51
N ALA A 23 7.14 24.59 12.43
CA ALA A 23 7.87 25.58 13.21
C ALA A 23 9.39 25.41 13.06
N THR A 24 10.15 26.47 13.31
CA THR A 24 11.61 26.44 13.29
C THR A 24 12.18 25.75 14.55
N ASP A 25 13.39 25.17 14.45
CA ASP A 25 14.10 24.60 15.59
C ASP A 25 14.21 25.57 16.78
N GLN A 26 14.44 26.85 16.50
CA GLN A 26 14.52 27.87 17.54
C GLN A 26 13.17 28.08 18.25
N GLN A 27 12.05 28.07 17.51
CA GLN A 27 10.72 28.16 18.12
C GLN A 27 10.42 26.95 19.01
N PHE A 28 10.87 25.75 18.64
CA PHE A 28 10.77 24.57 19.51
C PHE A 28 11.61 24.72 20.78
N LEU A 29 12.86 25.15 20.67
CA LEU A 29 13.73 25.40 21.82
C LEU A 29 13.12 26.43 22.78
N ASP A 30 12.59 27.53 22.24
CA ASP A 30 11.96 28.59 23.02
C ASP A 30 10.66 28.10 23.68
N ALA A 31 9.80 27.39 22.94
CA ALA A 31 8.55 26.86 23.46
C ALA A 31 8.77 25.85 24.59
N ARG A 32 9.74 24.93 24.46
CA ARG A 32 10.09 23.95 25.51
C ARG A 32 10.64 24.62 26.77
N ALA A 33 11.33 25.75 26.60
CA ALA A 33 11.87 26.56 27.70
C ALA A 33 10.84 27.53 28.33
N GLY A 34 9.64 27.65 27.74
CA GLY A 34 8.64 28.63 28.16
C GLY A 34 9.06 30.07 27.88
N LEU A 35 9.66 30.31 26.72
CA LEU A 35 10.13 31.61 26.27
C LEU A 35 9.35 32.05 25.03
N HIS A 36 9.14 33.37 24.90
CA HIS A 36 8.56 33.99 23.71
C HIS A 36 7.15 33.50 23.31
N THR A 37 6.38 32.95 24.25
CA THR A 37 5.03 32.40 24.04
C THR A 37 4.11 33.30 23.21
N ASP A 38 4.02 34.60 23.55
CA ASP A 38 3.20 35.56 22.79
C ASP A 38 3.63 35.68 21.32
N SER A 39 4.94 35.72 21.08
CA SER A 39 5.47 35.84 19.71
C SER A 39 5.23 34.57 18.92
N ILE A 40 5.45 33.40 19.54
CA ILE A 40 5.29 32.09 18.89
C ILE A 40 3.83 31.87 18.50
N PHE A 41 2.90 32.06 19.44
CA PHE A 41 1.47 31.90 19.20
C PHE A 41 0.90 32.96 18.26
N GLY A 42 1.41 34.19 18.35
CA GLY A 42 1.07 35.25 17.39
C GLY A 42 1.50 34.89 15.96
N SER A 43 2.70 34.36 15.78
CA SER A 43 3.25 34.05 14.45
C SER A 43 2.71 32.78 13.83
N LEU A 44 2.51 31.69 14.61
CA LEU A 44 2.14 30.39 14.06
C LEU A 44 0.63 30.16 14.06
N PHE A 45 -0.09 30.66 15.08
CA PHE A 45 -1.50 30.36 15.31
C PHE A 45 -2.41 31.60 15.18
N GLY A 46 -1.86 32.76 14.83
CA GLY A 46 -2.63 34.01 14.70
C GLY A 46 -3.25 34.47 16.02
N ALA A 47 -2.58 34.22 17.15
CA ALA A 47 -3.07 34.62 18.46
C ALA A 47 -3.14 36.15 18.58
N THR A 48 -4.29 36.64 19.04
CA THR A 48 -4.57 38.06 19.30
C THR A 48 -4.57 38.41 20.78
N ALA A 49 -4.82 37.42 21.64
CA ALA A 49 -4.72 37.53 23.09
C ALA A 49 -4.40 36.16 23.70
N ILE A 50 -3.53 36.17 24.72
CA ILE A 50 -3.14 34.97 25.49
C ILE A 50 -3.29 35.35 26.96
N THR A 51 -4.06 34.56 27.71
CA THR A 51 -4.35 34.80 29.13
C THR A 51 -4.44 33.49 29.89
N ASP A 52 -4.18 33.49 31.19
CA ASP A 52 -4.45 32.33 32.05
C ASP A 52 -5.93 31.94 31.96
N ALA A 53 -6.21 30.67 31.67
CA ALA A 53 -7.54 30.13 31.78
C ALA A 53 -7.96 30.13 33.25
N SER A 54 -9.21 30.53 33.53
CA SER A 54 -9.74 30.60 34.90
C SER A 54 -11.17 30.11 34.95
N GLY A 55 -11.61 29.68 36.13
CA GLY A 55 -12.97 29.19 36.36
C GLY A 55 -13.03 27.77 36.91
N THR A 56 -14.25 27.26 37.04
CA THR A 56 -14.55 25.92 37.60
C THR A 56 -15.15 24.96 36.58
N ALA A 57 -15.37 25.42 35.35
CA ALA A 57 -15.79 24.57 34.24
C ALA A 57 -14.58 23.81 33.71
N PRO A 58 -14.74 22.53 33.31
CA PRO A 58 -13.70 21.83 32.59
C PRO A 58 -13.54 22.41 31.19
N LEU A 59 -12.29 22.59 30.76
CA LEU A 59 -11.96 23.28 29.51
C LEU A 59 -11.14 22.42 28.54
N VAL A 60 -10.43 21.41 29.01
CA VAL A 60 -9.58 20.54 28.17
C VAL A 60 -9.81 19.06 28.49
N LYS A 61 -9.83 18.23 27.45
CA LYS A 61 -9.90 16.77 27.55
C LYS A 61 -8.55 16.17 27.19
N ILE A 62 -8.05 15.28 28.04
CA ILE A 62 -6.72 14.68 27.89
C ILE A 62 -6.80 13.19 28.17
N ALA A 63 -6.19 12.39 27.31
CA ALA A 63 -5.94 10.98 27.54
C ALA A 63 -4.53 10.80 28.11
N LEU A 64 -4.42 10.10 29.24
CA LEU A 64 -3.14 9.54 29.70
C LEU A 64 -3.06 8.10 29.18
N THR A 65 -2.14 7.82 28.26
CA THR A 65 -1.86 6.44 27.83
C THR A 65 -0.76 5.86 28.70
N LEU A 66 -0.92 4.62 29.17
CA LEU A 66 0.00 3.95 30.08
C LEU A 66 0.95 3.01 29.34
N ASN A 67 2.07 2.72 30.00
CA ASN A 67 3.04 1.75 29.52
C ASN A 67 2.42 0.36 29.33
N ARG A 68 2.84 -0.32 28.26
CA ARG A 68 2.53 -1.74 28.03
C ARG A 68 3.30 -2.60 29.03
N ILE A 69 2.78 -3.79 29.33
CA ILE A 69 3.52 -4.81 30.08
C ILE A 69 4.73 -5.30 29.27
N THR A 70 4.55 -5.50 27.95
CA THR A 70 5.58 -5.94 27.00
C THR A 70 5.49 -5.13 25.70
N ASP A 71 6.64 -4.89 25.07
CA ASP A 71 6.75 -4.22 23.77
C ASP A 71 6.37 -5.19 22.63
N PRO A 72 5.40 -4.86 21.75
CA PRO A 72 4.98 -5.71 20.65
C PRO A 72 5.93 -5.72 19.45
N GLN A 73 6.99 -4.90 19.40
CA GLN A 73 7.84 -4.76 18.21
C GLN A 73 8.31 -6.10 17.63
N SER A 74 8.86 -6.99 18.46
CA SER A 74 9.32 -8.32 18.00
C SER A 74 8.23 -9.20 17.41
N LEU A 75 6.97 -9.04 17.85
CA LEU A 75 5.83 -9.73 17.26
C LEU A 75 5.44 -9.07 15.94
N LEU A 76 5.41 -7.74 15.88
CA LEU A 76 5.04 -7.03 14.66
C LEU A 76 6.06 -7.20 13.53
N GLU A 77 7.32 -7.48 13.87
CA GLU A 77 8.40 -7.78 12.93
C GLU A 77 8.50 -9.29 12.57
N SER A 78 7.71 -10.16 13.20
CA SER A 78 7.69 -11.59 12.87
C SER A 78 6.94 -11.85 11.57
N SER A 79 7.03 -13.09 11.02
CA SER A 79 6.23 -13.45 9.85
C SER A 79 4.73 -13.32 10.13
N TRP A 80 3.93 -13.15 9.09
CA TRP A 80 2.48 -13.04 9.25
C TRP A 80 1.90 -14.28 9.92
N ALA A 81 2.32 -15.49 9.54
CA ALA A 81 1.86 -16.71 10.19
C ALA A 81 2.16 -16.75 11.70
N GLU A 82 3.37 -16.35 12.12
CA GLU A 82 3.74 -16.25 13.54
C GLU A 82 2.87 -15.22 14.27
N ARG A 83 2.55 -14.09 13.62
CA ARG A 83 1.61 -13.09 14.16
C ARG A 83 0.22 -13.68 14.34
N GLN A 84 -0.32 -14.36 13.32
CA GLN A 84 -1.67 -14.91 13.39
C GLN A 84 -1.83 -15.94 14.52
N VAL A 85 -0.80 -16.75 14.78
CA VAL A 85 -0.80 -17.67 15.93
C VAL A 85 -0.86 -16.92 17.26
N ALA A 86 -0.06 -15.86 17.42
CA ALA A 86 -0.02 -15.08 18.66
C ALA A 86 -1.29 -14.25 18.90
N LEU A 87 -1.95 -13.79 17.82
CA LEU A 87 -3.13 -12.92 17.89
C LEU A 87 -4.46 -13.69 18.06
N ALA A 88 -4.44 -15.02 18.00
CA ALA A 88 -5.63 -15.86 18.05
C ALA A 88 -6.41 -15.77 19.38
N ASP A 89 -5.74 -15.57 20.52
CA ASP A 89 -6.38 -15.34 21.83
C ASP A 89 -6.23 -13.88 22.27
N GLN A 90 -7.26 -13.08 21.99
CA GLN A 90 -7.31 -11.66 22.35
C GLN A 90 -7.23 -11.41 23.87
N THR A 91 -7.62 -12.38 24.71
CA THR A 91 -7.44 -12.22 26.17
C THR A 91 -5.97 -12.30 26.55
N GLU A 92 -5.23 -13.24 25.96
CA GLU A 92 -3.78 -13.39 26.17
C GLU A 92 -2.99 -12.20 25.60
N VAL A 93 -3.39 -11.70 24.42
CA VAL A 93 -2.82 -10.49 23.82
C VAL A 93 -2.87 -9.33 24.81
N TRP A 94 -4.02 -9.03 25.41
CA TRP A 94 -4.13 -7.88 26.33
C TRP A 94 -3.56 -8.11 27.72
N ASN A 95 -3.41 -9.37 28.15
CA ASN A 95 -2.61 -9.70 29.33
C ASN A 95 -1.11 -9.47 29.11
N THR A 96 -0.65 -9.50 27.85
CA THR A 96 0.77 -9.37 27.47
C THR A 96 1.12 -7.94 27.05
N TYR A 97 0.27 -7.30 26.26
CA TYR A 97 0.55 -6.02 25.60
C TYR A 97 -0.33 -4.85 26.09
N GLY A 98 -1.33 -5.12 26.93
CA GLY A 98 -2.08 -4.08 27.64
C GLY A 98 -1.29 -3.44 28.78
N ALA A 99 -1.91 -2.53 29.53
CA ALA A 99 -1.32 -1.95 30.73
C ALA A 99 -1.47 -2.92 31.91
N ASN A 100 -0.49 -2.89 32.84
CA ASN A 100 -0.61 -3.67 34.07
C ASN A 100 -1.86 -3.21 34.86
N PRO A 101 -2.82 -4.09 35.19
CA PRO A 101 -4.05 -3.69 35.87
C PRO A 101 -3.84 -3.03 37.24
N LEU A 102 -2.79 -3.41 37.98
CA LEU A 102 -2.46 -2.80 39.27
C LEU A 102 -1.85 -1.39 39.08
N THR A 103 -1.02 -1.21 38.06
CA THR A 103 -0.50 0.10 37.67
C THR A 103 -1.63 1.02 37.23
N TYR A 104 -2.52 0.53 36.34
CA TYR A 104 -3.70 1.28 35.89
C TYR A 104 -4.55 1.75 37.07
N GLN A 105 -4.85 0.83 38.01
CA GLN A 105 -5.60 1.18 39.21
C GLN A 105 -4.85 2.17 40.11
N SER A 106 -3.53 2.08 40.20
CA SER A 106 -2.71 2.99 41.01
C SER A 106 -2.72 4.41 40.43
N VAL A 107 -2.58 4.57 39.11
CA VAL A 107 -2.73 5.86 38.43
C VAL A 107 -4.15 6.40 38.58
N SER A 108 -5.18 5.57 38.39
CA SER A 108 -6.58 5.97 38.61
C SER A 108 -6.84 6.44 40.05
N ASN A 109 -6.30 5.73 41.04
CA ASN A 109 -6.39 6.12 42.45
C ASN A 109 -5.68 7.45 42.72
N TYR A 110 -4.51 7.67 42.13
CA TYR A 110 -3.80 8.95 42.24
C TYR A 110 -4.64 10.11 41.68
N ILE A 111 -5.20 9.94 40.48
CA ILE A 111 -6.06 10.94 39.83
C ILE A 111 -7.31 11.23 40.67
N THR A 112 -7.95 10.19 41.21
CA THR A 112 -9.23 10.32 41.91
C THR A 112 -9.10 10.82 43.34
N ASP A 113 -7.91 10.71 43.96
CA ASP A 113 -7.66 11.21 45.31
C ASP A 113 -7.74 12.75 45.34
N PRO A 114 -8.73 13.35 46.01
CA PRO A 114 -8.88 14.80 46.07
C PRO A 114 -7.70 15.49 46.78
N THR A 115 -6.88 14.77 47.55
CA THR A 115 -5.70 15.35 48.18
C THR A 115 -4.60 15.73 47.18
N ASN A 116 -4.64 15.17 45.97
CA ASN A 116 -3.74 15.50 44.86
C ASN A 116 -4.23 16.70 44.01
N GLY A 117 -5.37 17.31 44.34
CA GLY A 117 -5.87 18.50 43.64
C GLY A 117 -6.54 18.25 42.28
N ILE A 118 -6.62 16.99 41.85
CA ILE A 118 -7.30 16.56 40.61
C ILE A 118 -8.72 16.08 40.94
N GLY A 119 -8.84 14.95 41.64
CA GLY A 119 -10.09 14.41 42.15
C GLY A 119 -10.95 13.67 41.12
N ALA A 120 -11.87 12.82 41.60
CA ALA A 120 -12.68 11.94 40.74
C ALA A 120 -13.57 12.65 39.69
N SER A 121 -13.88 13.93 39.88
CA SER A 121 -14.60 14.74 38.89
C SER A 121 -13.81 14.98 37.60
N ALA A 122 -12.51 14.69 37.59
CA ALA A 122 -11.69 14.73 36.40
C ALA A 122 -11.88 13.52 35.48
N LEU A 123 -12.37 12.37 35.98
CA LEU A 123 -12.54 11.19 35.13
C LEU A 123 -13.66 11.41 34.12
N LEU A 124 -13.34 11.19 32.85
CA LEU A 124 -14.31 11.27 31.76
C LEU A 124 -14.86 9.87 31.47
N THR A 125 -16.17 9.71 31.64
CA THR A 125 -16.87 8.43 31.43
C THR A 125 -18.00 8.55 30.40
N SER A 126 -18.00 9.62 29.60
CA SER A 126 -18.96 9.79 28.51
C SER A 126 -18.73 8.74 27.43
N LEU A 127 -19.82 8.33 26.78
CA LEU A 127 -19.79 7.39 25.66
C LEU A 127 -18.78 7.84 24.59
N GLY A 128 -17.99 6.90 24.07
CA GLY A 128 -16.95 7.12 23.06
C GLY A 128 -15.56 7.47 23.60
N TYR A 129 -15.39 7.64 24.92
CA TYR A 129 -14.09 7.80 25.57
C TYR A 129 -13.70 6.52 26.33
N GLU A 130 -12.93 5.63 25.70
CA GLU A 130 -12.63 4.31 26.24
C GLU A 130 -11.47 4.35 27.25
N SER A 131 -11.80 4.14 28.53
CA SER A 131 -10.83 4.06 29.62
C SER A 131 -10.76 2.66 30.21
N SER A 132 -9.65 1.96 30.01
CA SER A 132 -9.42 0.63 30.57
C SER A 132 -7.93 0.28 30.63
N ALA A 133 -7.59 -0.79 31.36
CA ALA A 133 -6.23 -1.31 31.34
C ALA A 133 -5.85 -1.90 29.97
N GLN A 134 -6.81 -2.51 29.26
CA GLN A 134 -6.61 -3.03 27.91
C GLN A 134 -6.32 -1.92 26.90
N SER A 135 -7.15 -0.87 26.90
CA SER A 135 -6.93 0.34 26.07
C SER A 135 -5.75 1.19 26.51
N ARG A 136 -5.18 0.88 27.69
CA ARG A 136 -4.10 1.62 28.35
C ARG A 136 -4.44 3.08 28.64
N THR A 137 -5.70 3.49 28.46
CA THR A 137 -6.07 4.89 28.46
C THR A 137 -6.87 5.27 29.70
N LEU A 138 -6.55 6.45 30.24
CA LEU A 138 -7.34 7.13 31.27
C LEU A 138 -7.75 8.49 30.72
N TRP A 139 -9.02 8.63 30.34
CA TRP A 139 -9.55 9.89 29.84
C TRP A 139 -9.94 10.82 30.98
N LEU A 140 -9.48 12.07 30.84
CA LEU A 140 -9.67 13.13 31.80
C LEU A 140 -10.36 14.32 31.14
N GLN A 141 -11.21 15.01 31.89
CA GLN A 141 -11.77 16.30 31.54
C GLN A 141 -11.44 17.29 32.67
N LEU A 142 -10.55 18.24 32.40
CA LEU A 142 -9.87 19.03 33.41
C LEU A 142 -10.33 20.50 33.42
N THR A 143 -10.57 21.02 34.63
CA THR A 143 -10.62 22.46 34.90
C THR A 143 -9.20 23.06 34.89
N PRO A 144 -9.04 24.39 34.77
CA PRO A 144 -7.71 25.02 34.83
C PRO A 144 -6.91 24.66 36.09
N ALA A 145 -7.58 24.58 37.25
CA ALA A 145 -6.93 24.21 38.51
C ALA A 145 -6.48 22.75 38.53
N GLN A 146 -7.26 21.83 37.96
CA GLN A 146 -6.89 20.42 37.88
C GLN A 146 -5.77 20.19 36.86
N PHE A 147 -5.77 20.93 35.74
CA PHE A 147 -4.66 20.89 34.77
C PHE A 147 -3.34 21.33 35.43
N GLN A 148 -3.35 22.44 36.16
CA GLN A 148 -2.19 22.88 36.96
C GLN A 148 -1.76 21.82 37.98
N ALA A 149 -2.70 21.16 38.66
CA ALA A 149 -2.39 20.14 39.65
C ALA A 149 -1.84 18.84 39.03
N LEU A 150 -2.18 18.54 37.78
CA LEU A 150 -1.64 17.39 37.06
C LEU A 150 -0.27 17.71 36.45
N PHE A 151 -0.10 18.89 35.85
CA PHE A 151 1.09 19.17 35.03
C PHE A 151 2.14 20.10 35.64
N ASP A 152 1.84 20.69 36.80
CA ASP A 152 2.59 21.81 37.39
C ASP A 152 2.69 23.05 36.49
N THR A 153 1.80 23.16 35.50
CA THR A 153 1.79 24.23 34.49
C THR A 153 0.41 24.88 34.37
N PRO A 154 0.30 26.22 34.29
CA PRO A 154 -0.99 26.87 34.10
C PRO A 154 -1.57 26.57 32.72
N LEU A 155 -2.88 26.36 32.65
CA LEU A 155 -3.58 26.29 31.37
C LEU A 155 -3.78 27.71 30.83
N LEU A 156 -3.39 27.92 29.58
CA LEU A 156 -3.58 29.18 28.85
C LEU A 156 -4.85 29.10 28.00
N GLN A 157 -5.52 30.24 27.85
CA GLN A 157 -6.57 30.47 26.88
C GLN A 157 -6.01 31.39 25.78
N VAL A 158 -6.03 30.91 24.54
CA VAL A 158 -5.53 31.62 23.36
C VAL A 158 -6.69 32.02 22.48
N THR A 159 -6.85 33.32 22.23
CA THR A 159 -7.90 33.87 21.38
C THR A 159 -7.33 34.24 20.02
N THR A 160 -7.94 33.74 18.95
CA THR A 160 -7.60 34.05 17.56
C THR A 160 -8.77 34.77 16.87
N GLY A 161 -8.59 35.16 15.61
CA GLY A 161 -9.71 35.66 14.80
C GLY A 161 -10.82 34.63 14.58
N ASN A 162 -10.52 33.33 14.72
CA ASN A 162 -11.40 32.22 14.37
C ASN A 162 -11.99 31.49 15.60
N GLY A 163 -11.58 31.86 16.82
CA GLY A 163 -12.11 31.24 18.03
C GLY A 163 -11.15 31.29 19.21
N THR A 164 -11.30 30.31 20.10
CA THR A 164 -10.46 30.16 21.28
C THR A 164 -10.03 28.71 21.41
N PHE A 165 -8.76 28.49 21.70
CA PHE A 165 -8.20 27.18 22.04
C PHE A 165 -7.39 27.28 23.34
N TYR A 166 -7.09 26.13 23.92
CA TYR A 166 -6.33 26.02 25.17
C TYR A 166 -4.92 25.49 24.91
N ALA A 167 -3.94 26.07 25.58
CA ALA A 167 -2.52 25.78 25.40
C ALA A 167 -1.79 25.83 26.74
N TRP A 168 -0.47 25.65 26.72
CA TRP A 168 0.39 25.79 27.89
C TRP A 168 1.75 26.34 27.48
N GLU A 169 2.49 26.85 28.45
CA GLU A 169 3.85 27.36 28.29
C GLU A 169 4.86 26.35 28.83
N GLY A 170 5.98 26.16 28.11
CA GLY A 170 7.03 25.23 28.50
C GLY A 170 6.69 23.77 28.24
N SER A 171 7.59 22.89 28.68
CA SER A 171 7.33 21.45 28.73
C SER A 171 6.46 21.10 29.94
N LEU A 172 5.56 20.14 29.78
CA LEU A 172 4.74 19.60 30.86
C LEU A 172 5.59 18.77 31.84
N SER A 173 5.11 18.62 33.07
CA SER A 173 5.64 17.67 34.04
C SER A 173 4.53 16.76 34.54
N LEU A 174 4.84 15.61 35.16
CA LEU A 174 3.86 14.76 35.81
C LEU A 174 4.27 14.49 37.26
N PRO A 175 3.34 14.21 38.17
CA PRO A 175 3.69 13.83 39.53
C PRO A 175 4.56 12.58 39.52
N THR A 176 5.65 12.59 40.29
CA THR A 176 6.62 11.49 40.35
C THR A 176 6.01 10.13 40.69
N ASP A 177 4.87 10.11 41.39
CA ASP A 177 4.11 8.91 41.72
C ASP A 177 3.47 8.21 40.51
N ILE A 178 3.24 8.92 39.39
CA ILE A 178 2.64 8.37 38.16
C ILE A 178 3.48 8.60 36.91
N ALA A 179 4.49 9.48 36.95
CA ALA A 179 5.26 9.88 35.77
C ALA A 179 5.98 8.69 35.09
N GLY A 180 6.41 7.68 35.86
CA GLY A 180 7.05 6.48 35.32
C GLY A 180 6.08 5.47 34.68
N ASP A 181 4.77 5.65 34.88
CA ASP A 181 3.73 4.73 34.39
C ASP A 181 3.02 5.25 33.13
N VAL A 182 3.09 6.56 32.88
CA VAL A 182 2.49 7.23 31.71
C VAL A 182 3.44 7.14 30.52
N ARG A 183 2.94 6.59 29.41
CA ARG A 183 3.63 6.42 28.13
C ARG A 183 3.45 7.63 27.22
N GLY A 184 2.22 8.15 27.14
CA GLY A 184 1.86 9.18 26.20
C GLY A 184 0.70 10.04 26.69
N LEU A 185 0.49 11.15 25.98
CA LEU A 185 -0.53 12.15 26.26
C LEU A 185 -1.27 12.42 24.97
N TRP A 186 -2.60 12.39 24.98
CA TRP A 186 -3.39 12.85 23.85
C TRP A 186 -4.28 14.02 24.29
N VAL A 187 -4.31 15.09 23.50
CA VAL A 187 -5.17 16.25 23.76
C VAL A 187 -6.30 16.22 22.75
N ASP A 188 -7.53 16.02 23.21
CA ASP A 188 -8.72 15.98 22.35
C ASP A 188 -9.17 17.42 22.02
N GLN A 189 -8.35 18.09 21.20
CA GLN A 189 -8.55 19.45 20.72
C GLN A 189 -7.89 19.60 19.34
N ALA A 190 -8.66 20.05 18.35
CA ALA A 190 -8.16 20.35 17.02
C ALA A 190 -7.52 21.75 16.98
N VAL A 191 -6.20 21.82 16.80
CA VAL A 191 -5.47 23.08 16.56
C VAL A 191 -4.53 22.91 15.36
N THR A 192 -4.66 23.78 14.38
CA THR A 192 -3.79 23.80 13.18
C THR A 192 -2.89 25.03 13.18
N VAL A 193 -1.69 24.88 12.62
CA VAL A 193 -0.79 26.03 12.38
C VAL A 193 -1.36 26.85 11.21
N ALA A 194 -1.63 28.12 11.47
CA ALA A 194 -2.20 29.05 10.49
C ALA A 194 -1.12 29.66 9.56
N THR A 195 0.12 29.80 10.04
CA THR A 195 1.22 30.34 9.25
C THR A 195 2.49 29.52 9.49
N PRO A 196 2.69 28.44 8.73
CA PRO A 196 3.86 27.59 8.88
C PRO A 196 5.17 28.32 8.57
N ALA A 197 6.24 27.90 9.25
CA ALA A 197 7.56 28.41 9.01
C ALA A 197 8.07 27.98 7.63
N VAL A 198 8.67 28.93 6.90
CA VAL A 198 9.34 28.62 5.63
C VAL A 198 10.63 27.86 5.93
N ALA A 199 10.81 26.71 5.27
CA ALA A 199 12.00 25.89 5.42
C ALA A 199 13.26 26.66 4.97
N ALA A 200 14.35 26.50 5.72
CA ALA A 200 15.61 27.16 5.39
C ALA A 200 16.20 26.62 4.08
N GLY A 201 16.74 27.49 3.22
CA GLY A 201 17.49 27.07 2.03
C GLY A 201 16.66 26.68 0.81
N VAL A 202 15.32 26.79 0.87
CA VAL A 202 14.47 26.57 -0.31
C VAL A 202 14.59 27.72 -1.31
N SER A 203 14.54 27.41 -2.60
CA SER A 203 14.65 28.38 -3.69
C SER A 203 13.37 28.39 -4.54
N PRO A 204 12.96 29.56 -5.07
CA PRO A 204 11.78 29.64 -5.91
C PRO A 204 12.00 28.95 -7.27
N TYR A 205 10.94 28.30 -7.73
CA TYR A 205 10.82 27.66 -9.03
C TYR A 205 9.68 28.33 -9.81
N LYS A 206 9.83 28.41 -11.14
CA LYS A 206 8.76 28.90 -12.03
C LYS A 206 8.14 27.70 -12.75
N PRO A 207 6.92 27.25 -12.38
CA PRO A 207 6.27 26.12 -13.03
C PRO A 207 5.89 26.42 -14.48
N THR A 208 5.79 25.36 -15.29
CA THR A 208 5.35 25.43 -16.69
C THR A 208 3.85 25.70 -16.74
N ALA A 209 3.40 26.58 -17.64
CA ALA A 209 1.96 26.85 -17.85
C ALA A 209 1.19 25.59 -18.27
N GLY A 210 -0.02 25.41 -17.74
CA GLY A 210 -0.89 24.26 -18.03
C GLY A 210 -1.13 23.38 -16.80
N TYR A 211 -1.62 22.17 -17.05
CA TYR A 211 -1.72 21.12 -16.02
C TYR A 211 -0.34 20.70 -15.54
N GLN A 212 -0.20 20.50 -14.23
CA GLN A 212 1.06 20.11 -13.61
C GLN A 212 1.26 18.58 -13.58
N GLY A 213 0.18 17.81 -13.54
CA GLY A 213 0.18 16.35 -13.75
C GLY A 213 -0.17 15.97 -15.19
N ILE A 214 0.50 14.94 -15.72
CA ILE A 214 0.11 14.30 -16.97
C ILE A 214 -1.12 13.41 -16.75
N GLY A 215 -2.08 13.38 -17.69
CA GLY A 215 -3.28 12.55 -17.59
C GLY A 215 -4.31 13.03 -16.57
N ASN A 216 -4.37 14.35 -16.31
CA ASN A 216 -5.28 14.95 -15.32
C ASN A 216 -6.11 16.12 -15.90
N GLY A 217 -6.08 16.33 -17.22
CA GLY A 217 -6.64 17.52 -17.87
C GLY A 217 -7.60 17.28 -19.02
N GLY A 218 -8.01 16.03 -19.22
CA GLY A 218 -8.99 15.61 -20.22
C GLY A 218 -10.44 15.74 -19.74
N ASN A 219 -11.37 15.29 -20.59
CA ASN A 219 -12.77 15.15 -20.24
C ASN A 219 -12.92 14.05 -19.18
N GLU A 220 -13.60 14.39 -18.10
CA GLU A 220 -13.80 13.50 -16.96
C GLU A 220 -14.78 12.36 -17.30
N VAL A 221 -14.43 11.15 -16.86
CA VAL A 221 -15.32 9.97 -16.89
C VAL A 221 -15.76 9.66 -15.47
N THR A 222 -17.06 9.53 -15.21
CA THR A 222 -17.56 9.17 -13.88
C THR A 222 -18.10 7.74 -13.90
N SER A 223 -17.61 6.88 -13.01
CA SER A 223 -17.97 5.45 -12.94
C SER A 223 -18.41 5.06 -11.54
N THR A 224 -19.35 4.10 -11.42
CA THR A 224 -19.69 3.55 -10.10
C THR A 224 -18.46 2.90 -9.46
N PRO A 225 -18.29 2.92 -8.12
CA PRO A 225 -17.14 2.29 -7.49
C PRO A 225 -17.02 0.78 -7.79
N GLY A 226 -18.12 0.08 -8.06
CA GLY A 226 -18.11 -1.31 -8.54
C GLY A 226 -17.45 -1.48 -9.91
N VAL A 227 -17.68 -0.54 -10.84
CA VAL A 227 -16.98 -0.54 -12.15
C VAL A 227 -15.49 -0.21 -11.97
N VAL A 228 -15.14 0.67 -11.03
CA VAL A 228 -13.74 0.94 -10.70
C VAL A 228 -13.07 -0.32 -10.11
N ALA A 229 -13.76 -1.05 -9.23
CA ALA A 229 -13.32 -2.33 -8.70
C ALA A 229 -13.12 -3.38 -9.81
N ASP A 230 -14.03 -3.45 -10.79
CA ASP A 230 -13.88 -4.32 -11.97
C ASP A 230 -12.66 -3.94 -12.82
N ALA A 231 -12.38 -2.64 -13.01
CA ALA A 231 -11.19 -2.16 -13.71
C ALA A 231 -9.88 -2.51 -12.98
N TYR A 232 -9.95 -2.81 -11.68
CA TYR A 232 -8.84 -3.34 -10.88
C TYR A 232 -8.92 -4.85 -10.66
N ASN A 233 -9.78 -5.57 -11.38
CA ASN A 233 -9.92 -7.03 -11.29
C ASN A 233 -10.22 -7.54 -9.87
N PHE A 234 -11.15 -6.91 -9.15
CA PHE A 234 -11.59 -7.43 -7.84
C PHE A 234 -12.07 -8.88 -7.96
N PRO A 235 -11.63 -9.79 -7.06
CA PRO A 235 -11.80 -11.23 -7.26
C PRO A 235 -13.23 -11.72 -7.02
N LEU A 236 -14.02 -11.05 -6.18
CA LEU A 236 -15.37 -11.44 -5.80
C LEU A 236 -16.39 -10.43 -6.32
N GLN A 237 -17.59 -10.94 -6.59
CA GLN A 237 -18.68 -10.16 -7.18
C GLN A 237 -19.93 -10.17 -6.28
N ASN A 238 -20.31 -11.34 -5.75
CA ASN A 238 -21.58 -11.52 -5.03
C ASN A 238 -21.45 -12.30 -3.71
N GLN A 239 -20.23 -12.65 -3.31
CA GLN A 239 -19.93 -13.40 -2.10
C GLN A 239 -20.14 -12.53 -0.86
N ALA A 240 -20.43 -13.18 0.28
CA ALA A 240 -20.48 -12.49 1.57
C ALA A 240 -19.07 -12.06 1.99
N THR A 241 -18.97 -10.86 2.54
CA THR A 241 -17.70 -10.24 2.98
C THR A 241 -17.86 -9.72 4.41
N PRO A 242 -16.78 -9.66 5.21
CA PRO A 242 -16.82 -9.18 6.59
C PRO A 242 -17.21 -7.70 6.69
N ALA A 243 -17.50 -7.27 7.90
CA ALA A 243 -17.82 -5.88 8.20
C ALA A 243 -16.61 -4.96 8.01
N ILE A 244 -16.86 -3.75 7.51
CA ILE A 244 -15.85 -2.70 7.32
C ILE A 244 -16.19 -1.54 8.25
N ALA A 245 -15.24 -1.18 9.11
CA ALA A 245 -15.31 0.00 9.97
C ALA A 245 -14.84 1.24 9.20
N LEU A 246 -15.58 2.34 9.31
CA LEU A 246 -15.23 3.64 8.75
C LEU A 246 -15.10 4.66 9.89
N VAL A 247 -14.00 5.39 9.93
CA VAL A 247 -13.85 6.53 10.85
C VAL A 247 -14.43 7.77 10.20
N GLU A 248 -15.48 8.32 10.80
CA GLU A 248 -16.31 9.35 10.18
C GLU A 248 -16.67 10.48 11.15
N PRO A 249 -17.05 11.66 10.67
CA PRO A 249 -17.71 12.68 11.47
C PRO A 249 -19.03 12.21 12.08
N PRO A 250 -19.42 12.77 13.22
CA PRO A 250 -20.69 12.44 13.88
C PRO A 250 -21.87 13.03 13.12
N THR A 251 -23.01 12.33 13.04
CA THR A 251 -24.23 12.84 12.38
C THR A 251 -25.43 12.87 13.33
N GLN A 252 -26.20 13.96 13.32
CA GLN A 252 -27.46 14.05 14.05
C GLN A 252 -28.62 13.28 13.40
N ASN A 253 -28.51 12.90 12.12
CA ASN A 253 -29.58 12.22 11.41
C ASN A 253 -29.13 10.93 10.70
N PRO A 254 -28.71 9.89 11.46
CA PRO A 254 -28.36 8.59 10.89
C PRO A 254 -29.45 7.99 9.98
N ALA A 255 -30.73 8.24 10.28
CA ALA A 255 -31.85 7.72 9.50
C ALA A 255 -31.95 8.34 8.10
N ALA A 256 -31.66 9.64 7.96
CA ALA A 256 -31.61 10.29 6.65
C ALA A 256 -30.42 9.79 5.84
N LEU A 257 -29.24 9.66 6.47
CA LEU A 257 -28.05 9.08 5.82
C LEU A 257 -28.34 7.67 5.29
N PHE A 258 -28.90 6.80 6.13
CA PHE A 258 -29.27 5.43 5.74
C PHE A 258 -30.31 5.39 4.61
N THR A 259 -31.31 6.28 4.64
CA THR A 259 -32.33 6.37 3.59
C THR A 259 -31.72 6.80 2.26
N ALA A 260 -30.84 7.80 2.28
CA ALA A 260 -30.16 8.31 1.09
C ALA A 260 -29.18 7.28 0.51
N LEU A 261 -28.42 6.59 1.36
CA LEU A 261 -27.54 5.48 0.93
C LEU A 261 -28.33 4.37 0.24
N ASN A 262 -29.48 3.99 0.77
CA ASN A 262 -30.35 3.00 0.12
C ASN A 262 -30.95 3.50 -1.20
N ALA A 263 -31.28 4.78 -1.30
CA ALA A 263 -31.71 5.38 -2.58
C ALA A 263 -30.57 5.34 -3.61
N TYR A 264 -29.34 5.66 -3.20
CA TYR A 264 -28.15 5.54 -4.03
C TYR A 264 -27.93 4.10 -4.50
N ARG A 265 -27.92 3.11 -3.59
CA ARG A 265 -27.76 1.68 -3.94
C ARG A 265 -28.78 1.23 -4.98
N VAL A 266 -30.07 1.58 -4.78
CA VAL A 266 -31.12 1.25 -5.75
C VAL A 266 -30.89 1.94 -7.10
N SER A 267 -30.38 3.17 -7.11
CA SER A 267 -30.09 3.90 -8.34
C SER A 267 -28.98 3.27 -9.19
N ILE A 268 -28.04 2.56 -8.56
CA ILE A 268 -26.95 1.83 -9.23
C ILE A 268 -27.24 0.33 -9.37
N GLY A 269 -28.49 -0.11 -9.15
CA GLY A 269 -28.91 -1.50 -9.37
C GLY A 269 -28.60 -2.47 -8.23
N LEU A 270 -28.16 -1.99 -7.07
CA LEU A 270 -27.90 -2.81 -5.88
C LEU A 270 -29.13 -2.90 -4.95
N PRO A 271 -29.29 -4.01 -4.21
CA PRO A 271 -30.35 -4.14 -3.21
C PRO A 271 -30.11 -3.17 -2.04
N ALA A 272 -31.21 -2.64 -1.48
CA ALA A 272 -31.14 -1.86 -0.25
C ALA A 272 -30.57 -2.70 0.92
N MET A 273 -29.74 -2.06 1.75
CA MET A 273 -29.23 -2.60 3.01
C MET A 273 -30.33 -2.64 4.08
N THR A 274 -30.21 -3.60 5.00
CA THR A 274 -30.97 -3.60 6.26
C THR A 274 -30.33 -2.68 7.29
N ALA A 275 -31.04 -2.37 8.38
CA ALA A 275 -30.51 -1.54 9.46
C ALA A 275 -29.35 -2.21 10.21
N GLU A 276 -29.27 -3.54 10.19
CA GLU A 276 -28.16 -4.31 10.76
C GLU A 276 -26.89 -4.20 9.92
N GLN A 277 -27.03 -3.97 8.60
CA GLN A 277 -25.93 -3.87 7.65
C GLN A 277 -25.34 -2.45 7.54
N PHE A 278 -25.96 -1.44 8.14
CA PHE A 278 -25.46 -0.07 8.18
C PHE A 278 -25.70 0.53 9.57
N GLN A 279 -24.63 0.73 10.32
CA GLN A 279 -24.71 1.23 11.70
C GLN A 279 -23.85 2.47 11.86
N VAL A 280 -24.39 3.49 12.52
CA VAL A 280 -23.63 4.66 12.99
C VAL A 280 -23.43 4.49 14.49
N LEU A 281 -22.17 4.45 14.93
CA LEU A 281 -21.73 4.13 16.28
C LEU A 281 -21.02 5.36 16.88
N PRO A 282 -21.37 5.78 18.10
CA PRO A 282 -22.29 5.12 19.03
C PRO A 282 -23.78 5.47 18.79
N GLY A 283 -24.08 6.22 17.73
CA GLY A 283 -25.43 6.65 17.36
C GLY A 283 -25.46 8.10 16.88
N ALA A 284 -26.59 8.77 17.08
CA ALA A 284 -26.72 10.18 16.72
C ALA A 284 -25.84 11.08 17.60
N ASP A 285 -25.24 12.10 16.99
CA ASP A 285 -24.39 13.07 17.68
C ASP A 285 -25.15 13.84 18.77
N PRO A 286 -24.73 13.78 20.05
CA PRO A 286 -25.33 14.58 21.10
C PRO A 286 -24.87 16.06 21.10
N SER A 287 -23.81 16.41 20.35
CA SER A 287 -23.15 17.72 20.43
C SER A 287 -23.73 18.79 19.48
N GLY A 288 -24.45 18.38 18.43
CA GLY A 288 -25.19 19.29 17.56
C GLY A 288 -24.58 19.50 16.16
N TRP A 289 -23.71 18.61 15.69
CA TRP A 289 -23.20 18.59 14.32
C TRP A 289 -24.30 18.15 13.35
N SER A 290 -24.76 19.05 12.48
CA SER A 290 -26.00 18.84 11.71
C SER A 290 -25.80 18.56 10.23
N SER A 291 -24.64 18.88 9.67
CA SER A 291 -24.39 18.71 8.23
C SER A 291 -23.74 17.37 7.97
N ILE A 292 -24.31 16.59 7.07
CA ILE A 292 -23.56 15.47 6.47
C ILE A 292 -22.60 16.10 5.45
N ILE A 293 -21.36 15.65 5.44
CA ILE A 293 -20.33 16.21 4.54
C ILE A 293 -20.06 15.24 3.38
N ASP A 294 -19.47 15.80 2.32
CA ASP A 294 -19.16 15.07 1.09
C ASP A 294 -18.30 13.82 1.34
N GLU A 295 -17.27 13.97 2.17
CA GLU A 295 -16.34 12.89 2.57
C GLU A 295 -17.08 11.64 3.09
N THR A 296 -17.97 11.81 4.07
CA THR A 296 -18.76 10.68 4.60
C THR A 296 -19.64 10.04 3.53
N THR A 297 -20.18 10.81 2.58
CA THR A 297 -21.00 10.24 1.50
C THR A 297 -20.17 9.55 0.42
N LEU A 298 -18.94 10.00 0.20
CA LEU A 298 -17.96 9.37 -0.68
C LEU A 298 -17.57 7.98 -0.16
N ASP A 299 -17.08 7.92 1.08
CA ASP A 299 -16.56 6.71 1.70
C ASP A 299 -17.59 5.57 1.76
N ILE A 300 -18.80 5.88 2.26
CA ILE A 300 -19.89 4.89 2.33
C ILE A 300 -20.37 4.46 0.94
N SER A 301 -20.29 5.32 -0.08
CA SER A 301 -20.69 5.00 -1.44
C SER A 301 -19.70 4.03 -2.09
N VAL A 302 -18.40 4.26 -1.87
CA VAL A 302 -17.33 3.36 -2.33
C VAL A 302 -17.53 1.97 -1.74
N VAL A 303 -17.66 1.87 -0.42
CA VAL A 303 -17.89 0.57 0.23
C VAL A 303 -19.20 -0.06 -0.22
N ALA A 304 -20.28 0.72 -0.32
CA ALA A 304 -21.59 0.21 -0.71
C ALA A 304 -21.59 -0.39 -2.12
N SER A 305 -20.74 0.10 -3.01
CA SER A 305 -20.68 -0.37 -4.39
C SER A 305 -19.59 -1.41 -4.65
N ALA A 306 -18.40 -1.29 -4.03
CA ALA A 306 -17.26 -2.19 -4.27
C ALA A 306 -17.27 -3.44 -3.36
N ALA A 307 -17.87 -3.36 -2.18
CA ALA A 307 -18.12 -4.49 -1.28
C ALA A 307 -19.60 -4.53 -0.87
N PRO A 308 -20.53 -4.76 -1.82
CA PRO A 308 -21.96 -4.53 -1.62
C PRO A 308 -22.63 -5.42 -0.56
N ASN A 309 -21.95 -6.48 -0.12
CA ASN A 309 -22.38 -7.43 0.90
C ASN A 309 -21.73 -7.22 2.28
N SER A 310 -20.77 -6.30 2.40
CA SER A 310 -20.17 -5.95 3.68
C SER A 310 -21.13 -5.12 4.53
N THR A 311 -21.15 -5.40 5.83
CA THR A 311 -21.76 -4.48 6.81
C THR A 311 -20.87 -3.26 6.95
N GLN A 312 -21.47 -2.06 6.96
CA GLN A 312 -20.77 -0.81 7.20
C GLN A 312 -20.98 -0.34 8.64
N LEU A 313 -19.88 -0.12 9.35
CA LEU A 313 -19.86 0.35 10.73
C LEU A 313 -19.19 1.71 10.78
N LEU A 314 -19.96 2.79 10.81
CA LEU A 314 -19.45 4.15 10.88
C LEU A 314 -19.17 4.49 12.34
N TYR A 315 -17.90 4.56 12.72
CA TYR A 315 -17.45 4.99 14.03
C TYR A 315 -17.23 6.49 14.03
N SER A 316 -18.09 7.20 14.72
CA SER A 316 -18.04 8.65 14.82
C SER A 316 -17.22 9.11 16.02
N PHE A 317 -16.39 10.14 15.82
CA PHE A 317 -15.70 10.77 16.95
C PHE A 317 -16.68 11.55 17.83
N VAL A 318 -16.48 11.48 19.14
CA VAL A 318 -17.31 12.16 20.15
C VAL A 318 -16.62 13.41 20.73
N GLY A 319 -15.39 13.66 20.28
CA GLY A 319 -14.50 14.75 20.68
C GLY A 319 -14.27 15.77 19.57
N LEU A 320 -13.07 16.34 19.57
CA LEU A 320 -12.58 17.24 18.52
C LEU A 320 -11.53 16.58 17.61
N THR A 321 -11.05 15.38 17.98
CA THR A 321 -10.09 14.59 17.20
C THR A 321 -10.66 13.22 16.82
N HIS A 322 -10.13 12.62 15.76
CA HIS A 322 -10.58 11.31 15.25
C HIS A 322 -10.11 10.14 16.15
N TYR A 323 -9.13 10.36 17.03
CA TYR A 323 -8.63 9.40 18.02
C TYR A 323 -9.72 8.58 18.70
N THR A 324 -10.82 9.22 19.13
CA THR A 324 -11.92 8.54 19.82
C THR A 324 -12.70 7.59 18.91
N ALA A 325 -12.82 7.87 17.61
CA ALA A 325 -13.44 6.97 16.64
C ALA A 325 -12.58 5.72 16.42
N TYR A 326 -11.28 5.90 16.20
CA TYR A 326 -10.33 4.78 16.11
C TYR A 326 -10.37 3.92 17.37
N GLN A 327 -10.32 4.55 18.55
CA GLN A 327 -10.39 3.84 19.81
C GLN A 327 -11.70 3.05 19.96
N GLN A 328 -12.84 3.63 19.62
CA GLN A 328 -14.12 2.93 19.62
C GLN A 328 -14.11 1.70 18.71
N ALA A 329 -13.60 1.82 17.49
CA ALA A 329 -13.53 0.71 16.53
C ALA A 329 -12.62 -0.43 17.01
N ILE A 330 -11.44 -0.10 17.54
CA ILE A 330 -10.45 -1.06 18.07
C ILE A 330 -11.03 -1.85 19.24
N TRP A 331 -11.77 -1.18 20.13
CA TRP A 331 -12.32 -1.79 21.35
C TRP A 331 -13.76 -2.28 21.23
N ASP A 332 -14.35 -2.26 20.02
CA ASP A 332 -15.66 -2.86 19.77
C ASP A 332 -15.56 -4.38 19.63
N PHE A 333 -15.69 -5.09 20.75
CA PHE A 333 -15.80 -6.56 20.78
C PHE A 333 -17.20 -7.09 20.45
N VAL A 334 -18.18 -6.21 20.23
CA VAL A 334 -19.56 -6.59 19.89
C VAL A 334 -19.70 -6.76 18.39
N ASN A 335 -19.32 -5.74 17.62
CA ASN A 335 -19.31 -5.80 16.16
C ASN A 335 -18.00 -6.40 15.63
N ASN A 336 -16.91 -6.32 16.40
CA ASN A 336 -15.61 -6.95 16.13
C ASN A 336 -15.12 -6.79 14.67
N PRO A 337 -15.01 -5.54 14.16
CA PRO A 337 -14.51 -5.31 12.81
C PRO A 337 -13.07 -5.80 12.65
N GLY A 338 -12.80 -6.52 11.56
CA GLY A 338 -11.44 -6.90 11.15
C GLY A 338 -10.76 -5.87 10.24
N ILE A 339 -11.53 -4.93 9.68
CA ILE A 339 -11.08 -3.95 8.68
C ILE A 339 -11.51 -2.57 9.11
N LEU A 340 -10.61 -1.59 9.04
CA LEU A 340 -10.85 -0.19 9.34
C LEU A 340 -10.29 0.70 8.24
N THR A 341 -11.09 1.65 7.76
CA THR A 341 -10.67 2.67 6.80
C THR A 341 -10.90 4.07 7.37
N SER A 342 -10.00 4.99 7.05
CA SER A 342 -10.14 6.40 7.41
C SER A 342 -9.52 7.31 6.36
N SER A 343 -10.28 8.33 6.00
CA SER A 343 -9.84 9.41 5.12
C SER A 343 -9.52 10.70 5.89
N PHE A 344 -9.50 10.65 7.22
CA PHE A 344 -9.36 11.80 8.10
C PHE A 344 -8.05 11.82 8.90
N PRO A 345 -7.01 12.54 8.42
CA PRO A 345 -5.82 12.76 9.22
C PRO A 345 -6.14 13.65 10.42
N GLU A 346 -5.36 13.51 11.48
CA GLU A 346 -5.45 14.42 12.61
C GLU A 346 -4.91 15.81 12.22
N PRO A 347 -5.54 16.89 12.74
CA PRO A 347 -5.09 18.27 12.50
C PRO A 347 -3.77 18.61 13.21
N THR A 348 -3.31 17.73 14.10
CA THR A 348 -2.13 17.89 14.95
C THR A 348 -0.90 17.26 14.30
N GLU A 349 0.22 17.99 14.22
CA GLU A 349 1.51 17.46 13.77
C GLU A 349 2.46 17.29 14.96
N ALA A 350 2.50 16.08 15.53
CA ALA A 350 3.28 15.78 16.71
C ALA A 350 4.77 15.58 16.41
N SER A 351 5.65 16.08 17.28
CA SER A 351 7.09 15.85 17.19
C SER A 351 7.41 14.35 17.36
N PRO A 352 8.40 13.81 16.64
CA PRO A 352 8.92 12.45 16.88
C PRO A 352 9.28 12.28 18.36
N ASP A 353 9.09 11.07 18.88
CA ASP A 353 9.36 10.69 20.28
C ASP A 353 8.58 11.47 21.37
N SER A 354 7.78 12.47 21.00
CA SER A 354 6.92 13.19 21.94
C SER A 354 5.85 12.27 22.53
N PRO A 355 5.36 12.53 23.76
CA PRO A 355 4.25 11.77 24.32
C PRO A 355 2.98 11.81 23.45
N PHE A 356 2.84 12.82 22.58
CA PHE A 356 1.70 12.98 21.67
C PHE A 356 1.78 12.04 20.47
N TYR A 357 2.95 12.00 19.82
CA TYR A 357 3.22 11.05 18.75
C TYR A 357 3.05 9.62 19.24
N LEU A 358 3.62 9.30 20.40
CA LEU A 358 3.53 7.98 21.02
C LEU A 358 2.10 7.57 21.39
N ALA A 359 1.26 8.49 21.84
CA ALA A 359 -0.13 8.18 22.16
C ALA A 359 -0.93 7.78 20.91
N TYR A 360 -0.63 8.41 19.76
CA TYR A 360 -1.29 8.13 18.49
C TYR A 360 -0.71 6.90 17.78
N SER A 361 0.61 6.79 17.64
CA SER A 361 1.24 5.63 17.00
C SER A 361 0.97 4.32 17.77
N ASP A 362 0.94 4.38 19.11
CA ASP A 362 0.56 3.21 19.90
C ASP A 362 -0.93 2.83 19.72
N LEU A 363 -1.84 3.76 19.37
CA LEU A 363 -3.24 3.45 19.11
C LEU A 363 -3.36 2.58 17.84
N LEU A 364 -2.60 2.90 16.81
CA LEU A 364 -2.58 2.14 15.56
C LEU A 364 -1.83 0.81 15.74
N THR A 365 -0.85 0.77 16.65
CA THR A 365 -0.26 -0.48 17.15
C THR A 365 -1.31 -1.36 17.86
N ASP A 366 -2.23 -0.77 18.63
CA ASP A 366 -3.33 -1.51 19.25
C ASP A 366 -4.29 -2.11 18.19
N ALA A 367 -4.51 -1.43 17.06
CA ALA A 367 -5.27 -1.98 15.94
C ALA A 367 -4.60 -3.22 15.32
N ALA A 368 -3.27 -3.18 15.13
CA ALA A 368 -2.51 -4.35 14.66
C ALA A 368 -2.63 -5.53 15.64
N LEU A 369 -2.57 -5.28 16.95
CA LEU A 369 -2.77 -6.30 18.01
C LEU A 369 -4.22 -6.80 18.11
N ARG A 370 -5.21 -6.02 17.67
CA ARG A 370 -6.59 -6.47 17.45
C ARG A 370 -6.76 -7.33 16.20
N ASN A 371 -5.67 -7.58 15.46
CA ASN A 371 -5.66 -8.26 14.17
C ASN A 371 -6.49 -7.51 13.12
N MET A 372 -6.45 -6.18 13.11
CA MET A 372 -7.20 -5.34 12.16
C MET A 372 -6.32 -4.92 10.97
N SER A 373 -6.90 -4.94 9.77
CA SER A 373 -6.34 -4.26 8.60
C SER A 373 -6.76 -2.80 8.62
N VAL A 374 -5.80 -1.88 8.71
CA VAL A 374 -6.05 -0.43 8.76
C VAL A 374 -5.62 0.23 7.46
N PHE A 375 -6.51 1.02 6.86
CA PHE A 375 -6.29 1.79 5.64
C PHE A 375 -6.41 3.29 5.93
N LEU A 376 -5.38 4.05 5.57
CA LEU A 376 -5.34 5.50 5.76
C LEU A 376 -5.07 6.19 4.42
N SER A 377 -5.84 7.24 4.11
CA SER A 377 -5.59 8.05 2.93
C SER A 377 -4.24 8.76 3.06
N SER A 378 -3.45 8.79 1.98
CA SER A 378 -2.15 9.49 2.01
C SER A 378 -2.29 11.00 2.07
N GLY A 379 -3.45 11.53 1.63
CA GLY A 379 -3.78 12.95 1.56
C GLY A 379 -3.87 13.47 0.13
N ASP A 380 -4.45 14.67 0.00
CA ASP A 380 -4.79 15.27 -1.29
C ASP A 380 -4.01 16.57 -1.59
N GLY A 381 -3.01 16.89 -0.76
CA GLY A 381 -2.26 18.15 -0.79
C GLY A 381 -0.95 18.09 -1.55
N GLY A 382 -0.76 17.06 -2.38
CA GLY A 382 0.48 16.81 -3.11
C GLY A 382 1.70 16.66 -2.19
N SER A 383 2.87 17.08 -2.65
CA SER A 383 4.16 16.81 -1.99
C SER A 383 4.37 17.47 -0.62
N GLN A 384 3.48 18.38 -0.17
CA GLN A 384 3.65 19.08 1.12
C GLN A 384 2.40 19.19 2.00
N SER A 385 1.33 18.44 1.69
CA SER A 385 0.10 18.43 2.50
C SER A 385 -0.44 19.85 2.80
N GLU A 386 -0.56 20.70 1.76
CA GLU A 386 -1.13 22.06 1.83
C GLU A 386 -0.45 23.10 2.77
N TYR A 387 0.59 22.76 3.53
CA TYR A 387 1.06 23.63 4.63
C TYR A 387 1.84 24.90 4.21
N GLY A 388 2.39 24.98 3.01
CA GLY A 388 3.11 26.20 2.58
C GLY A 388 4.50 26.38 3.21
N THR A 389 5.19 25.31 3.59
CA THR A 389 6.55 25.36 4.18
C THR A 389 7.65 25.54 3.14
N GLY A 390 7.37 25.22 1.87
CA GLY A 390 8.34 25.19 0.77
C GLY A 390 9.16 23.91 0.69
N ASN A 391 8.94 22.94 1.58
CA ASN A 391 9.64 21.64 1.61
C ASN A 391 8.63 20.48 1.61
N PRO A 392 8.95 19.33 0.99
CA PRO A 392 8.07 18.18 1.05
C PRO A 392 7.87 17.67 2.47
N LEU A 393 6.64 17.34 2.82
CA LEU A 393 6.26 16.77 4.11
C LEU A 393 4.90 16.07 4.03
N MET A 394 4.67 15.17 4.97
CA MET A 394 3.46 14.36 5.07
C MET A 394 2.74 14.59 6.40
N ARG A 395 1.42 14.31 6.43
CA ARG A 395 0.64 14.29 7.67
C ARG A 395 0.97 13.04 8.48
N THR A 396 1.62 13.24 9.61
CA THR A 396 2.23 12.16 10.42
C THR A 396 1.21 11.15 10.97
N SER A 397 -0.03 11.60 11.21
CA SER A 397 -1.13 10.76 11.70
C SER A 397 -1.64 9.75 10.66
N HIS A 398 -1.31 9.92 9.37
CA HIS A 398 -1.72 9.07 8.26
C HIS A 398 -0.54 8.36 7.57
N THR A 399 0.63 8.34 8.20
CA THR A 399 1.83 7.66 7.70
C THR A 399 2.36 6.61 8.67
N VAL A 400 1.55 6.06 9.58
CA VAL A 400 2.00 5.03 10.53
C VAL A 400 2.39 3.72 9.82
N SER A 401 3.45 3.04 10.28
CA SER A 401 3.96 1.78 9.70
C SER A 401 3.06 0.55 9.88
N THR A 402 2.11 0.61 10.81
CA THR A 402 1.14 -0.48 11.07
C THR A 402 -0.15 -0.38 10.27
N ALA A 403 -0.28 0.65 9.41
CA ALA A 403 -1.39 0.81 8.49
C ALA A 403 -0.90 0.79 7.04
N ILE A 404 -1.81 0.48 6.12
CA ILE A 404 -1.62 0.59 4.68
C ILE A 404 -2.01 2.02 4.26
N VAL A 405 -1.04 2.77 3.76
CA VAL A 405 -1.22 4.14 3.29
C VAL A 405 -1.56 4.12 1.81
N VAL A 406 -2.70 4.70 1.45
CA VAL A 406 -3.27 4.61 0.10
C VAL A 406 -3.18 5.95 -0.61
N GLY A 407 -2.39 5.99 -1.69
CA GLY A 407 -2.27 7.15 -2.59
C GLY A 407 -3.25 7.12 -3.77
N GLY A 408 -3.10 8.12 -4.63
CA GLY A 408 -4.04 8.41 -5.70
C GLY A 408 -3.47 8.40 -7.11
N THR A 409 -4.23 7.80 -8.03
CA THR A 409 -3.97 7.80 -9.47
C THR A 409 -5.08 8.49 -10.26
N SER A 410 -4.81 8.81 -11.52
CA SER A 410 -5.77 9.23 -12.53
C SER A 410 -5.85 8.18 -13.64
N ILE A 411 -7.05 7.70 -13.93
CA ILE A 411 -7.30 6.80 -15.05
C ILE A 411 -7.79 7.58 -16.26
N SER A 412 -7.14 7.37 -17.41
CA SER A 412 -7.63 7.86 -18.69
C SER A 412 -8.11 6.70 -19.57
N THR A 413 -9.37 6.76 -19.99
CA THR A 413 -9.90 5.95 -21.09
C THR A 413 -9.36 6.48 -22.41
N LEU A 414 -9.58 5.77 -23.53
CA LEU A 414 -9.20 6.28 -24.84
C LEU A 414 -9.82 7.65 -25.13
N ALA A 415 -11.09 7.84 -24.77
CA ALA A 415 -11.81 9.09 -25.00
C ALA A 415 -11.26 10.25 -24.14
N SER A 416 -11.03 10.02 -22.85
CA SER A 416 -10.47 11.07 -21.98
C SER A 416 -9.01 11.38 -22.34
N ALA A 417 -8.20 10.37 -22.64
CA ALA A 417 -6.81 10.55 -23.09
C ALA A 417 -6.71 11.38 -24.38
N GLN A 418 -7.60 11.17 -25.36
CA GLN A 418 -7.65 11.95 -26.60
C GLN A 418 -8.02 13.42 -26.38
N SER A 419 -8.73 13.73 -25.31
CA SER A 419 -9.10 15.10 -24.94
C SER A 419 -8.09 15.78 -24.00
N ASP A 420 -7.21 15.01 -23.37
CA ASP A 420 -6.24 15.52 -22.41
C ASP A 420 -5.06 16.19 -23.14
N PRO A 421 -4.80 17.50 -22.92
CA PRO A 421 -3.75 18.22 -23.62
C PRO A 421 -2.32 17.81 -23.22
N THR A 422 -2.16 17.05 -22.14
CA THR A 422 -0.88 16.49 -21.68
C THR A 422 -0.58 15.11 -22.27
N LEU A 423 -1.61 14.36 -22.66
CA LEU A 423 -1.48 13.05 -23.32
C LEU A 423 -1.56 13.18 -24.84
N ALA A 424 -2.54 13.93 -25.36
CA ALA A 424 -2.79 14.19 -26.77
C ALA A 424 -2.34 15.60 -27.19
N THR A 425 -1.03 15.83 -27.15
CA THR A 425 -0.44 17.18 -27.40
C THR A 425 -0.62 17.69 -28.84
N GLY A 426 -1.00 16.83 -29.80
CA GLY A 426 -1.07 17.13 -31.22
C GLY A 426 0.30 17.27 -31.90
N ASN A 427 1.39 17.20 -31.14
CA ASN A 427 2.76 17.13 -31.65
C ASN A 427 3.23 15.66 -31.64
N PRO A 428 3.46 15.02 -32.80
CA PRO A 428 3.80 13.60 -32.87
C PRO A 428 4.97 13.15 -31.98
N ALA A 429 5.91 14.04 -31.66
CA ALA A 429 7.07 13.72 -30.82
C ALA A 429 6.75 13.62 -29.31
N THR A 430 5.65 14.23 -28.86
CA THR A 430 5.25 14.31 -27.43
C THR A 430 3.81 13.85 -27.19
N ASP A 431 3.08 13.50 -28.24
CA ASP A 431 1.73 12.96 -28.17
C ASP A 431 1.80 11.47 -27.82
N LEU A 432 1.46 11.13 -26.57
CA LEU A 432 1.55 9.77 -26.04
C LEU A 432 0.44 8.89 -26.62
N VAL A 433 -0.75 9.46 -26.86
CA VAL A 433 -1.86 8.73 -27.49
C VAL A 433 -1.48 8.31 -28.91
N ALA A 434 -0.96 9.24 -29.73
CA ALA A 434 -0.53 8.93 -31.08
C ALA A 434 0.63 7.92 -31.13
N GLN A 435 1.52 7.95 -30.14
CA GLN A 435 2.63 7.02 -30.03
C GLN A 435 2.19 5.57 -29.79
N VAL A 436 1.07 5.33 -29.11
CA VAL A 436 0.58 3.97 -28.83
C VAL A 436 -0.54 3.51 -29.77
N MET A 437 -1.25 4.44 -30.42
CA MET A 437 -2.31 4.16 -31.41
C MET A 437 -1.78 3.97 -32.86
N SER A 438 -0.46 3.84 -33.03
CA SER A 438 0.21 3.70 -34.34
C SER A 438 0.35 2.23 -34.73
N ASP A 439 0.35 1.93 -36.04
CA ASP A 439 0.71 0.59 -36.57
C ASP A 439 2.16 0.18 -36.20
N THR A 440 3.01 1.16 -35.87
CA THR A 440 4.34 0.96 -35.29
C THR A 440 4.42 1.75 -33.97
N PRO A 441 3.93 1.20 -32.85
CA PRO A 441 3.83 1.94 -31.61
C PRO A 441 5.19 2.15 -30.94
N ASN A 442 5.29 3.14 -30.06
CA ASN A 442 6.43 3.27 -29.15
C ASN A 442 6.39 2.13 -28.13
N LEU A 443 7.24 1.12 -28.32
CA LEU A 443 7.24 -0.10 -27.51
C LEU A 443 7.65 0.13 -26.04
N ASN A 444 8.52 1.11 -25.76
CA ASN A 444 8.88 1.46 -24.38
C ASN A 444 7.67 2.00 -23.63
N LEU A 445 6.92 2.90 -24.26
CA LEU A 445 5.69 3.43 -23.68
C LEU A 445 4.64 2.32 -23.55
N LEU A 446 4.45 1.49 -24.58
CA LEU A 446 3.48 0.39 -24.53
C LEU A 446 3.81 -0.62 -23.42
N MET A 447 5.09 -0.94 -23.19
CA MET A 447 5.54 -1.79 -22.09
C MET A 447 5.21 -1.15 -20.74
N ALA A 448 5.48 0.15 -20.57
CA ALA A 448 5.13 0.88 -19.36
C ALA A 448 3.62 0.91 -19.10
N LEU A 449 2.80 1.09 -20.15
CA LEU A 449 1.33 1.04 -20.01
C LEU A 449 0.83 -0.36 -19.67
N THR A 450 1.45 -1.39 -20.25
CA THR A 450 1.12 -2.80 -19.93
C THR A 450 1.45 -3.10 -18.48
N ALA A 451 2.63 -2.68 -18.00
CA ALA A 451 2.99 -2.74 -16.59
C ALA A 451 1.99 -1.97 -15.71
N ALA A 452 1.46 -0.84 -16.17
CA ALA A 452 0.40 -0.03 -15.54
C ALA A 452 -1.03 -0.59 -15.74
N GLY A 453 -1.19 -1.85 -16.17
CA GLY A 453 -2.48 -2.55 -16.20
C GLY A 453 -3.21 -2.50 -17.54
N LEU A 454 -2.60 -2.01 -18.62
CA LEU A 454 -3.15 -2.11 -19.97
C LEU A 454 -3.20 -3.59 -20.40
N LYS A 455 -4.41 -4.09 -20.69
CA LYS A 455 -4.64 -5.47 -21.14
C LYS A 455 -4.97 -5.60 -22.64
N THR A 456 -5.33 -4.50 -23.27
CA THR A 456 -5.81 -4.46 -24.66
C THR A 456 -4.83 -3.67 -25.50
N LEU A 457 -4.46 -4.19 -26.68
CA LEU A 457 -3.62 -3.43 -27.61
C LEU A 457 -4.37 -2.12 -27.97
N PRO A 458 -3.76 -0.93 -27.88
CA PRO A 458 -4.49 0.33 -28.03
C PRO A 458 -5.26 0.45 -29.36
N THR A 459 -4.74 -0.11 -30.45
CA THR A 459 -5.42 -0.14 -31.76
C THR A 459 -6.67 -1.02 -31.79
N ASN A 460 -6.83 -1.93 -30.83
CA ASN A 460 -8.01 -2.79 -30.64
C ASN A 460 -9.03 -2.16 -29.69
N MET A 461 -8.69 -1.07 -28.99
CA MET A 461 -9.62 -0.35 -28.11
C MET A 461 -10.68 0.39 -28.92
N VAL A 462 -11.92 0.34 -28.46
CA VAL A 462 -13.02 1.12 -29.03
C VAL A 462 -13.29 2.33 -28.13
N SER A 463 -13.45 3.51 -28.72
CA SER A 463 -13.92 4.68 -27.98
C SER A 463 -15.42 4.48 -27.69
N ASP A 464 -15.77 4.11 -26.47
CA ASP A 464 -17.18 4.12 -26.06
C ASP A 464 -17.67 5.56 -26.05
N GLY A 465 -18.46 5.89 -27.08
CA GLY A 465 -18.90 7.24 -27.41
C GLY A 465 -20.29 7.58 -26.88
N ASP A 466 -20.83 6.79 -25.95
CA ASP A 466 -22.14 7.01 -25.34
C ASP A 466 -22.04 7.01 -23.80
N GLN A 467 -21.97 8.22 -23.23
CA GLN A 467 -21.98 8.46 -21.78
C GLN A 467 -23.26 7.96 -21.06
N THR A 468 -24.22 7.38 -21.79
CA THR A 468 -25.48 6.84 -21.24
C THR A 468 -25.59 5.32 -21.30
N THR A 469 -24.59 4.62 -21.86
CA THR A 469 -24.42 3.17 -21.71
C THR A 469 -23.53 2.87 -20.52
N ALA A 470 -23.86 1.84 -19.73
CA ALA A 470 -23.08 1.38 -18.58
C ALA A 470 -21.62 1.15 -19.00
N ASP A 471 -20.75 2.09 -18.63
CA ASP A 471 -19.45 2.34 -19.27
C ASP A 471 -18.34 1.58 -18.52
N PRO A 472 -17.64 0.60 -19.14
CA PRO A 472 -16.49 -0.03 -18.53
C PRO A 472 -15.34 0.98 -18.52
N LEU A 473 -14.79 1.29 -17.35
CA LEU A 473 -13.60 2.13 -17.20
C LEU A 473 -12.36 1.42 -17.80
N ILE A 474 -12.32 1.27 -19.14
CA ILE A 474 -11.24 0.60 -19.87
C ILE A 474 -10.06 1.57 -19.93
N ARG A 475 -9.05 1.26 -19.13
CA ARG A 475 -7.84 2.06 -18.95
C ARG A 475 -6.95 1.99 -20.19
N LEU A 476 -6.56 3.17 -20.71
CA LEU A 476 -5.43 3.33 -21.61
C LEU A 476 -4.19 3.82 -20.86
N PHE A 477 -4.35 4.82 -19.98
CA PHE A 477 -3.30 5.33 -19.10
C PHE A 477 -3.73 5.28 -17.64
N GLU A 478 -2.80 4.93 -16.75
CA GLU A 478 -2.84 5.32 -15.34
C GLU A 478 -1.67 6.25 -15.06
N THR A 479 -1.91 7.37 -14.38
CA THR A 479 -0.86 8.33 -14.01
C THR A 479 -1.01 8.74 -12.54
N THR A 480 0.02 9.34 -11.94
CA THR A 480 -0.13 10.00 -10.63
C THR A 480 -1.26 11.04 -10.69
N TRP A 481 -2.12 11.07 -9.68
CA TRP A 481 -3.13 12.11 -9.56
C TRP A 481 -2.50 13.46 -9.15
N ASN A 482 -2.60 14.44 -10.04
CA ASN A 482 -2.16 15.82 -9.85
C ASN A 482 -2.90 16.75 -10.82
N SER A 483 -4.00 17.32 -10.35
CA SER A 483 -4.91 18.18 -11.12
C SER A 483 -4.59 19.68 -11.01
N TYR A 484 -3.48 20.06 -10.39
CA TYR A 484 -3.11 21.47 -10.29
C TYR A 484 -2.89 22.09 -11.66
N TYR A 485 -3.28 23.37 -11.79
CA TYR A 485 -3.19 24.09 -13.06
C TYR A 485 -2.65 25.50 -12.84
N ILE A 486 -1.67 25.89 -13.68
CA ILE A 486 -1.08 27.23 -13.64
C ILE A 486 -1.27 27.95 -14.96
N SER A 487 -1.65 29.23 -14.88
CA SER A 487 -1.72 30.11 -16.04
C SER A 487 -0.88 31.37 -15.83
N TYR A 488 -0.33 31.91 -16.91
CA TYR A 488 0.42 33.18 -16.88
C TYR A 488 -0.21 34.20 -17.80
N ASP A 489 -0.38 35.42 -17.30
CA ASP A 489 -0.83 36.54 -18.12
C ASP A 489 0.28 37.06 -19.05
N LYS A 490 -0.06 38.03 -19.92
CA LYS A 490 0.90 38.64 -20.86
C LYS A 490 2.04 39.40 -20.17
N LYS A 491 1.92 39.73 -18.89
CA LYS A 491 2.95 40.38 -18.08
C LYS A 491 3.79 39.35 -17.31
N GLY A 492 3.48 38.06 -17.44
CA GLY A 492 4.17 36.96 -16.77
C GLY A 492 3.73 36.75 -15.33
N LEU A 493 2.60 37.34 -14.90
CA LEU A 493 2.00 37.08 -13.59
C LEU A 493 1.27 35.74 -13.61
N GLY A 494 1.66 34.85 -12.71
CA GLY A 494 1.08 33.51 -12.59
C GLY A 494 -0.18 33.51 -11.74
N THR A 495 -1.08 32.58 -12.03
CA THR A 495 -2.22 32.23 -11.18
C THR A 495 -2.38 30.72 -11.08
N PHE A 496 -2.75 30.22 -9.91
CA PHE A 496 -3.10 28.82 -9.68
C PHE A 496 -4.61 28.65 -9.51
N ASP A 497 -5.20 27.71 -10.23
CA ASP A 497 -6.60 27.30 -10.07
C ASP A 497 -6.88 25.98 -10.84
N PRO A 498 -6.98 24.82 -10.17
CA PRO A 498 -6.76 24.58 -8.73
C PRO A 498 -5.31 24.81 -8.29
N SER A 499 -5.10 25.08 -7.00
CA SER A 499 -3.82 25.55 -6.43
C SER A 499 -3.20 24.60 -5.42
N TYR A 500 -1.89 24.74 -5.19
CA TYR A 500 -1.13 23.87 -4.28
C TYR A 500 -1.62 23.90 -2.81
N SER A 501 -2.46 24.88 -2.44
CA SER A 501 -3.10 24.98 -1.13
C SER A 501 -4.44 24.24 -1.03
N THR A 502 -4.79 23.43 -2.04
CA THR A 502 -6.08 22.72 -2.14
C THR A 502 -5.92 21.24 -2.41
N ASN A 503 -6.96 20.45 -2.11
CA ASN A 503 -7.00 19.00 -2.25
C ASN A 503 -7.12 18.55 -3.72
N ASN A 504 -6.01 18.54 -4.47
CA ASN A 504 -5.99 18.23 -5.91
C ASN A 504 -4.80 17.38 -6.36
N SER A 505 -4.05 16.75 -5.45
CA SER A 505 -2.96 15.84 -5.82
C SER A 505 -2.64 14.81 -4.74
N SER A 506 -2.33 13.57 -5.15
CA SER A 506 -1.89 12.51 -4.23
C SER A 506 -0.69 12.96 -3.38
N THR A 507 -0.85 12.94 -2.06
CA THR A 507 0.25 13.17 -1.12
C THR A 507 1.13 11.93 -1.02
N GLY A 508 2.44 12.15 -1.00
CA GLY A 508 3.43 11.08 -0.94
C GLY A 508 4.85 11.63 -0.76
N GLY A 509 5.72 10.82 -0.17
CA GLY A 509 7.06 11.23 0.25
C GLY A 509 7.66 10.31 1.30
N VAL A 510 8.43 10.90 2.22
CA VAL A 510 9.14 10.20 3.29
C VAL A 510 8.76 10.82 4.62
N ASP A 511 8.17 10.01 5.50
CA ASP A 511 7.89 10.38 6.89
C ASP A 511 9.13 10.12 7.74
N ILE A 512 9.73 11.21 8.21
CA ILE A 512 10.96 11.23 9.00
C ILE A 512 10.71 11.09 10.52
N THR A 513 9.46 10.90 10.96
CA THR A 513 9.14 10.67 12.38
C THR A 513 9.43 9.24 12.84
N GLN A 514 9.65 8.33 11.91
CA GLN A 514 9.86 6.91 12.16
C GLN A 514 10.90 6.34 11.19
N ASP A 515 11.57 5.28 11.62
CA ASP A 515 12.51 4.55 10.78
C ASP A 515 11.82 3.86 9.60
N THR A 516 12.60 3.48 8.59
CA THR A 516 12.12 2.60 7.51
C THR A 516 11.70 1.26 8.10
N PRO A 517 10.43 0.84 7.95
CA PRO A 517 9.95 -0.43 8.48
C PRO A 517 10.61 -1.62 7.76
N THR A 518 10.74 -2.74 8.46
CA THR A 518 11.46 -3.93 7.97
C THR A 518 10.94 -4.44 6.63
N TYR A 519 9.62 -4.42 6.41
CA TYR A 519 9.03 -4.80 5.14
C TYR A 519 9.46 -3.92 3.95
N GLN A 520 9.80 -2.64 4.17
CA GLN A 520 10.36 -1.76 3.13
C GLN A 520 11.87 -1.99 2.97
N SER A 521 12.62 -2.17 4.05
CA SER A 521 14.06 -2.44 3.96
C SER A 521 14.36 -3.81 3.34
N ASP A 522 13.58 -4.84 3.66
CA ASP A 522 13.71 -6.19 3.10
C ASP A 522 13.30 -6.22 1.62
N PHE A 523 12.41 -5.32 1.21
CA PHE A 523 12.11 -5.07 -0.20
C PHE A 523 13.25 -4.34 -0.94
N GLY A 524 14.28 -3.88 -0.22
CA GLY A 524 15.43 -3.18 -0.78
C GLY A 524 15.26 -1.66 -0.86
N LEU A 525 14.30 -1.08 -0.12
CA LEU A 525 14.10 0.36 -0.07
C LEU A 525 14.96 1.01 1.02
N THR A 526 15.40 2.23 0.75
CA THR A 526 15.93 3.14 1.77
C THR A 526 15.31 4.52 1.54
N PRO A 527 14.02 4.69 1.88
CA PRO A 527 13.30 5.92 1.60
C PRO A 527 14.02 7.12 2.19
N THR A 528 14.30 8.11 1.35
CA THR A 528 15.11 9.27 1.72
C THR A 528 14.42 10.55 1.26
N SER A 529 14.18 11.47 2.20
CA SER A 529 13.53 12.75 1.92
C SER A 529 14.36 13.63 0.99
N ILE A 530 13.73 14.65 0.42
CA ILE A 530 14.40 15.65 -0.43
C ILE A 530 14.24 17.05 0.15
N GLY A 531 15.08 17.98 -0.31
CA GLY A 531 15.05 19.37 0.12
C GLY A 531 16.29 19.77 0.92
N ALA A 532 16.14 20.74 1.82
CA ALA A 532 17.27 21.30 2.55
C ALA A 532 17.83 20.39 3.64
N ILE A 533 16.99 19.54 4.22
CA ILE A 533 17.36 18.50 5.18
C ILE A 533 16.95 17.16 4.58
N VAL A 534 17.92 16.27 4.43
CA VAL A 534 17.76 14.94 3.83
C VAL A 534 17.91 13.89 4.93
N GLN A 535 16.86 13.13 5.18
CA GLN A 535 16.79 12.11 6.22
C GLN A 535 16.07 10.87 5.69
N ALA A 536 16.44 9.71 6.22
CA ALA A 536 15.73 8.47 5.95
C ALA A 536 14.48 8.37 6.84
N GLY A 537 13.51 7.57 6.41
CA GLY A 537 12.29 7.30 7.18
C GLY A 537 11.38 6.30 6.47
N ARG A 538 10.10 6.27 6.84
CA ARG A 538 9.10 5.44 6.16
C ARG A 538 8.71 6.08 4.83
N GLY A 539 8.76 5.32 3.74
CA GLY A 539 8.23 5.74 2.44
C GLY A 539 6.70 5.65 2.43
N ALA A 540 6.03 6.58 1.76
CA ALA A 540 4.58 6.51 1.51
C ALA A 540 4.21 7.15 0.16
N PRO A 541 3.11 6.71 -0.49
CA PRO A 541 2.16 5.69 -0.02
C PRO A 541 2.73 4.25 -0.11
N ASP A 542 2.01 3.27 0.42
CA ASP A 542 2.34 1.84 0.23
C ASP A 542 1.75 1.32 -1.08
N VAL A 543 0.52 1.75 -1.41
CA VAL A 543 -0.24 1.37 -2.61
C VAL A 543 -1.06 2.57 -3.11
N SER A 544 -1.71 2.45 -4.26
CA SER A 544 -2.60 3.50 -4.78
C SER A 544 -3.86 2.94 -5.46
N ALA A 545 -4.82 3.79 -5.76
CA ALA A 545 -5.93 3.50 -6.67
C ALA A 545 -6.47 4.80 -7.25
N LEU A 546 -7.49 4.72 -8.12
CA LEU A 546 -8.13 5.87 -8.72
C LEU A 546 -8.54 6.85 -7.63
N SER A 547 -8.16 8.11 -7.81
CA SER A 547 -8.57 9.22 -6.94
C SER A 547 -9.38 10.23 -7.71
N SER A 548 -8.79 10.87 -8.72
CA SER A 548 -9.47 11.91 -9.53
C SER A 548 -8.64 12.18 -10.80
N GLY A 549 -8.78 13.35 -11.43
CA GLY A 549 -8.16 13.72 -12.70
C GLY A 549 -9.09 13.43 -13.86
N ASN A 550 -8.72 12.47 -14.72
CA ASN A 550 -9.52 12.13 -15.90
C ASN A 550 -10.68 11.17 -15.58
N ALA A 551 -10.78 10.66 -14.36
CA ALA A 551 -11.88 9.83 -13.92
C ALA A 551 -12.27 10.09 -12.46
N TYR A 552 -13.55 9.90 -12.14
CA TYR A 552 -14.17 10.11 -10.82
C TYR A 552 -15.10 8.96 -10.44
N TYR A 553 -15.41 8.88 -9.15
CA TYR A 553 -16.41 7.96 -8.62
C TYR A 553 -17.81 8.58 -8.68
N PHE A 554 -18.78 7.81 -9.11
CA PHE A 554 -20.19 8.16 -9.09
C PHE A 554 -20.77 7.82 -7.72
N VAL A 555 -20.91 8.82 -6.84
CA VAL A 555 -21.24 8.63 -5.42
C VAL A 555 -22.50 9.38 -4.99
N LEU A 556 -23.01 9.03 -3.81
CA LEU A 556 -24.06 9.78 -3.12
C LEU A 556 -23.60 11.22 -2.86
N ASN A 557 -24.48 12.18 -3.10
CA ASN A 557 -24.21 13.60 -2.88
C ASN A 557 -24.72 14.05 -1.50
N ALA A 558 -23.86 14.63 -0.66
CA ALA A 558 -24.25 15.16 0.65
C ALA A 558 -25.29 16.29 0.54
N ASP A 559 -25.26 17.12 -0.51
CA ASP A 559 -26.24 18.19 -0.75
C ASP A 559 -27.66 17.65 -0.88
N TYR A 560 -27.85 16.46 -1.47
CA TYR A 560 -29.16 15.82 -1.54
C TYR A 560 -29.70 15.45 -0.15
N ILE A 561 -28.83 15.10 0.79
CA ILE A 561 -29.24 14.71 2.14
C ILE A 561 -29.55 15.95 2.97
N ASN A 562 -28.74 17.00 2.83
CA ASN A 562 -28.88 18.26 3.56
C ASN A 562 -30.06 19.11 3.03
N ASP A 563 -30.32 19.11 1.71
CA ASP A 563 -31.49 19.74 1.08
C ASP A 563 -32.07 18.86 -0.06
N PRO A 564 -32.93 17.87 0.29
CA PRO A 564 -33.54 16.98 -0.70
C PRO A 564 -34.43 17.67 -1.74
N GLY A 565 -34.78 18.94 -1.54
CA GLY A 565 -35.60 19.71 -2.47
C GLY A 565 -34.84 20.26 -3.69
N THR A 566 -33.51 20.30 -3.62
CA THR A 566 -32.67 20.97 -4.62
C THR A 566 -31.43 20.17 -5.06
N GLY A 567 -30.94 19.23 -4.25
CA GLY A 567 -29.78 18.39 -4.58
C GLY A 567 -30.09 17.26 -5.57
N ASN A 568 -29.12 16.92 -6.42
CA ASN A 568 -29.12 15.66 -7.16
C ASN A 568 -28.67 14.53 -6.23
N LEU A 569 -29.31 13.35 -6.31
CA LEU A 569 -28.93 12.19 -5.48
C LEU A 569 -27.45 11.84 -5.59
N THR A 570 -26.85 12.04 -6.75
CA THR A 570 -25.48 11.63 -7.04
C THR A 570 -24.64 12.76 -7.61
N LYS A 571 -23.32 12.62 -7.49
CA LYS A 571 -22.30 13.48 -8.10
C LYS A 571 -21.05 12.67 -8.45
N GLY A 572 -20.15 13.26 -9.23
CA GLY A 572 -18.78 12.79 -9.35
C GLY A 572 -17.98 13.29 -8.15
N ASP A 573 -17.16 12.42 -7.55
CA ASP A 573 -16.25 12.78 -6.46
C ASP A 573 -15.00 11.89 -6.48
N GLY A 574 -14.00 12.22 -5.67
CA GLY A 574 -12.68 11.61 -5.75
C GLY A 574 -11.75 11.91 -4.58
N GLY A 575 -10.45 11.85 -4.83
CA GLY A 575 -9.40 12.01 -3.82
C GLY A 575 -8.82 10.68 -3.33
N THR A 576 -7.75 10.74 -2.54
CA THR A 576 -7.21 9.54 -1.86
C THR A 576 -8.23 8.98 -0.87
N SER A 577 -9.15 9.84 -0.42
CA SER A 577 -10.42 9.52 0.23
C SER A 577 -11.28 8.48 -0.49
N ALA A 578 -11.33 8.46 -1.82
CA ALA A 578 -12.08 7.43 -2.55
C ALA A 578 -11.26 6.13 -2.72
N ALA A 579 -9.95 6.26 -2.89
CA ALA A 579 -9.03 5.14 -3.08
C ALA A 579 -8.90 4.26 -1.83
N THR A 580 -8.93 4.87 -0.64
CA THR A 580 -8.74 4.21 0.66
C THR A 580 -9.85 3.20 1.01
N PRO A 581 -11.14 3.56 1.02
CA PRO A 581 -12.25 2.63 1.22
C PRO A 581 -12.40 1.62 0.08
N LEU A 582 -11.88 1.91 -1.13
CA LEU A 582 -11.80 0.93 -2.22
C LEU A 582 -10.82 -0.20 -1.86
N TRP A 583 -9.64 0.13 -1.33
CA TRP A 583 -8.69 -0.85 -0.81
C TRP A 583 -9.25 -1.63 0.39
N ALA A 584 -9.94 -0.97 1.32
CA ALA A 584 -10.63 -1.67 2.41
C ALA A 584 -11.70 -2.65 1.90
N SER A 585 -12.41 -2.28 0.82
CA SER A 585 -13.38 -3.15 0.14
C SER A 585 -12.70 -4.36 -0.51
N LEU A 586 -11.53 -4.18 -1.12
CA LEU A 586 -10.73 -5.27 -1.67
C LEU A 586 -10.28 -6.25 -0.59
N THR A 587 -9.80 -5.74 0.54
CA THR A 587 -9.36 -6.55 1.68
C THR A 587 -10.51 -7.34 2.31
N ALA A 588 -11.73 -6.79 2.31
CA ALA A 588 -12.90 -7.57 2.73
C ALA A 588 -13.16 -8.77 1.81
N GLN A 589 -12.88 -8.64 0.51
CA GLN A 589 -12.94 -9.78 -0.40
C GLN A 589 -11.81 -10.78 -0.12
N PHE A 590 -10.59 -10.31 0.17
CA PHE A 590 -9.48 -11.18 0.56
C PHE A 590 -9.77 -11.95 1.83
N ASP A 591 -10.29 -11.31 2.87
CA ASP A 591 -10.66 -11.98 4.12
C ASP A 591 -11.76 -13.04 3.90
N ALA A 592 -12.71 -12.78 3.00
CA ALA A 592 -13.71 -13.78 2.62
C ALA A 592 -13.07 -14.99 1.90
N ILE A 593 -12.09 -14.76 1.02
CA ILE A 593 -11.30 -15.82 0.37
C ILE A 593 -10.48 -16.60 1.40
N PHE A 594 -9.83 -15.90 2.34
CA PHE A 594 -9.04 -16.52 3.40
C PHE A 594 -9.92 -17.41 4.27
N GLU A 595 -11.08 -16.92 4.73
CA GLU A 595 -12.05 -17.72 5.47
C GLU A 595 -12.50 -18.95 4.67
N ASN A 596 -12.81 -18.77 3.37
CA ASN A 596 -13.22 -19.84 2.46
C ASN A 596 -12.14 -20.94 2.31
N GLN A 597 -10.87 -20.56 2.41
CA GLN A 597 -9.73 -21.47 2.38
C GLN A 597 -9.24 -21.92 3.77
N HIS A 598 -9.98 -21.60 4.84
CA HIS A 598 -9.64 -21.91 6.23
C HIS A 598 -8.35 -21.26 6.75
N LEU A 599 -8.04 -20.07 6.26
CA LEU A 599 -7.01 -19.18 6.77
C LEU A 599 -7.61 -18.18 7.78
N PRO A 600 -6.83 -17.68 8.75
CA PRO A 600 -7.22 -16.53 9.57
C PRO A 600 -7.36 -15.28 8.69
N GLN A 601 -8.11 -14.27 9.14
CA GLN A 601 -8.17 -12.96 8.46
C GLN A 601 -6.77 -12.31 8.36
N LEU A 602 -6.60 -11.39 7.42
CA LEU A 602 -5.30 -10.77 7.11
C LEU A 602 -4.72 -9.96 8.28
N GLY A 603 -5.52 -9.08 8.89
CA GLY A 603 -5.07 -8.21 9.97
C GLY A 603 -3.99 -7.22 9.54
N TYR A 604 -2.88 -7.09 10.27
CA TYR A 604 -1.72 -6.32 9.83
C TYR A 604 -0.90 -7.14 8.82
N TYR A 605 -0.92 -6.74 7.54
CA TYR A 605 -0.36 -7.52 6.41
C TYR A 605 0.47 -6.68 5.43
N ASN A 606 1.04 -5.54 5.86
CA ASN A 606 1.91 -4.73 4.99
C ASN A 606 3.03 -5.58 4.38
N ASP A 607 3.70 -6.41 5.17
CA ASP A 607 4.73 -7.34 4.71
C ASP A 607 4.27 -8.26 3.58
N LEU A 608 3.06 -8.81 3.65
CA LEU A 608 2.47 -9.63 2.59
C LEU A 608 2.32 -8.88 1.27
N LEU A 609 2.01 -7.58 1.29
CA LEU A 609 1.97 -6.76 0.07
C LEU A 609 3.36 -6.63 -0.56
N TYR A 610 4.40 -6.41 0.26
CA TYR A 610 5.78 -6.30 -0.22
C TYR A 610 6.36 -7.65 -0.67
N ILE A 611 6.01 -8.76 -0.01
CA ILE A 611 6.31 -10.11 -0.49
C ILE A 611 5.62 -10.34 -1.83
N ALA A 612 4.32 -10.04 -1.95
CA ALA A 612 3.57 -10.18 -3.20
C ALA A 612 4.20 -9.35 -4.33
N ALA A 613 4.64 -8.12 -4.06
CA ALA A 613 5.32 -7.29 -5.06
C ALA A 613 6.67 -7.88 -5.52
N ALA A 614 7.38 -8.58 -4.63
CA ALA A 614 8.66 -9.20 -4.94
C ALA A 614 8.51 -10.52 -5.72
N ILE A 615 7.54 -11.37 -5.34
CA ILE A 615 7.37 -12.72 -5.94
C ILE A 615 6.39 -12.75 -7.09
N ALA A 616 5.41 -11.84 -7.06
CA ALA A 616 4.32 -11.74 -8.01
C ALA A 616 4.05 -10.27 -8.42
N PRO A 617 5.03 -9.56 -9.01
CA PRO A 617 4.89 -8.14 -9.38
C PRO A 617 3.70 -7.84 -10.32
N GLY A 618 3.11 -8.86 -10.98
CA GLY A 618 1.84 -8.75 -11.70
C GLY A 618 0.63 -8.41 -10.84
N SER A 619 0.74 -8.54 -9.51
CA SER A 619 -0.28 -8.18 -8.53
C SER A 619 -0.53 -6.68 -8.43
N PHE A 620 0.40 -5.86 -8.92
CA PHE A 620 0.31 -4.41 -8.91
C PHE A 620 0.53 -3.85 -10.32
N ASN A 621 -0.32 -2.92 -10.72
CA ASN A 621 -0.14 -2.08 -11.90
C ASN A 621 0.85 -0.97 -11.53
N ASP A 622 1.96 -0.89 -12.24
CA ASP A 622 3.07 0.02 -11.95
C ASP A 622 2.94 1.33 -12.70
N ILE A 623 2.63 2.39 -11.96
CA ILE A 623 2.42 3.72 -12.50
C ILE A 623 3.76 4.42 -12.57
N SER A 624 4.28 4.59 -13.78
CA SER A 624 5.58 5.22 -14.04
C SER A 624 5.48 6.61 -14.69
N LEU A 625 4.25 7.16 -14.77
CA LEU A 625 3.96 8.46 -15.38
C LEU A 625 3.26 9.39 -14.39
N GLY A 626 3.81 10.59 -14.23
CA GLY A 626 3.23 11.62 -13.36
C GLY A 626 4.16 12.06 -12.23
N ASN A 627 3.66 12.97 -11.40
CA ASN A 627 4.38 13.54 -10.28
C ASN A 627 3.39 14.18 -9.29
N ASN A 628 3.81 14.38 -8.04
CA ASN A 628 3.07 15.14 -7.03
C ASN A 628 3.73 16.50 -6.69
N ILE A 629 4.58 17.04 -7.57
CA ILE A 629 5.40 18.24 -7.31
C ILE A 629 4.51 19.47 -7.11
N SER A 630 4.45 19.97 -5.88
CA SER A 630 3.52 21.04 -5.50
C SER A 630 3.97 21.85 -4.28
N THR A 631 5.26 21.85 -3.95
CA THR A 631 5.73 22.66 -2.82
C THR A 631 5.70 24.16 -3.10
N TYR A 632 5.32 24.94 -2.09
CA TYR A 632 5.31 26.40 -2.11
C TYR A 632 5.45 27.01 -0.72
N TYR A 633 5.67 28.32 -0.65
CA TYR A 633 5.48 29.11 0.57
C TYR A 633 4.86 30.48 0.29
N VAL A 634 4.17 31.04 1.28
CA VAL A 634 3.47 32.33 1.17
C VAL A 634 4.48 33.49 1.19
N VAL A 635 4.24 34.50 0.35
CA VAL A 635 5.05 35.72 0.22
C VAL A 635 4.20 36.98 0.05
N PRO A 636 4.75 38.18 0.33
CA PRO A 636 4.03 39.43 0.04
C PRO A 636 3.78 39.64 -1.45
N GLU A 637 2.69 40.34 -1.77
CA GLU A 637 2.38 40.83 -3.11
C GLU A 637 3.58 41.60 -3.71
N GLY A 638 3.86 41.37 -5.00
CA GLY A 638 4.94 42.03 -5.72
C GLY A 638 6.31 41.35 -5.58
N THR A 639 6.41 40.27 -4.81
CA THR A 639 7.61 39.43 -4.77
C THR A 639 7.90 38.86 -6.18
N PRO A 640 9.12 39.03 -6.73
CA PRO A 640 9.44 38.52 -8.07
C PRO A 640 9.24 37.00 -8.19
N GLY A 641 8.44 36.59 -9.17
CA GLY A 641 8.11 35.18 -9.40
C GLY A 641 6.91 34.66 -8.62
N ALA A 642 6.30 35.49 -7.75
CA ALA A 642 5.11 35.10 -7.02
C ALA A 642 3.93 34.82 -7.95
N VAL A 643 3.16 33.81 -7.58
CA VAL A 643 1.95 33.33 -8.25
C VAL A 643 0.78 33.63 -7.30
N TYR A 644 -0.32 34.13 -7.84
CA TYR A 644 -1.53 34.34 -7.03
C TYR A 644 -2.28 33.01 -6.87
N ASP A 645 -2.57 32.66 -5.63
CA ASP A 645 -3.37 31.50 -5.25
C ASP A 645 -4.80 31.96 -4.96
N TYR A 646 -5.75 31.57 -5.81
CA TYR A 646 -7.14 31.99 -5.65
C TYR A 646 -7.82 31.36 -4.43
N ALA A 647 -7.40 30.17 -4.00
CA ALA A 647 -8.02 29.48 -2.88
C ALA A 647 -7.57 30.08 -1.54
N ALA A 648 -6.28 30.40 -1.41
CA ALA A 648 -5.72 31.05 -0.23
C ALA A 648 -5.96 32.58 -0.20
N GLU A 649 -6.39 33.17 -1.32
CA GLU A 649 -6.43 34.62 -1.56
C GLU A 649 -5.08 35.33 -1.33
N ASP A 650 -3.98 34.61 -1.53
CA ASP A 650 -2.62 35.04 -1.18
C ASP A 650 -1.62 34.88 -2.34
N TYR A 651 -0.40 35.39 -2.16
CA TYR A 651 0.70 35.21 -3.11
C TYR A 651 1.68 34.15 -2.62
N VAL A 652 2.06 33.23 -3.49
CA VAL A 652 2.96 32.11 -3.15
C VAL A 652 4.16 32.03 -4.09
N LEU A 653 5.26 31.48 -3.60
CA LEU A 653 6.40 31.06 -4.42
C LEU A 653 6.47 29.53 -4.46
N PRO A 654 6.25 28.89 -5.62
CA PRO A 654 6.55 27.48 -5.81
C PRO A 654 8.03 27.19 -5.60
N THR A 655 8.39 26.01 -5.10
CA THR A 655 9.81 25.59 -4.95
C THR A 655 10.20 24.43 -5.86
N GLY A 656 9.21 23.75 -6.48
CA GLY A 656 9.45 22.69 -7.45
C GLY A 656 9.99 21.39 -6.85
N LEU A 657 9.82 21.20 -5.53
CA LEU A 657 10.18 19.98 -4.83
C LEU A 657 8.98 19.05 -4.75
N GLY A 658 9.25 17.76 -4.90
CA GLY A 658 8.28 16.68 -4.87
C GLY A 658 8.85 15.48 -5.62
N PHE A 659 7.98 14.53 -5.91
CA PHE A 659 8.38 13.23 -6.42
C PHE A 659 7.70 12.93 -7.75
N SER A 660 8.38 12.15 -8.57
CA SER A 660 7.85 11.65 -9.84
C SER A 660 7.59 10.16 -9.70
N ALA A 661 6.57 9.69 -10.43
CA ALA A 661 6.35 8.28 -10.65
C ALA A 661 7.57 7.64 -11.35
N ALA A 662 7.85 6.37 -11.04
CA ALA A 662 8.97 5.63 -11.59
C ALA A 662 8.66 4.12 -11.62
N THR A 663 9.45 3.33 -12.36
CA THR A 663 9.29 1.87 -12.36
C THR A 663 9.51 1.30 -10.96
N GLY A 664 8.57 0.47 -10.50
CA GLY A 664 8.61 -0.17 -9.19
C GLY A 664 8.01 0.70 -8.09
N TYR A 665 8.62 0.67 -6.90
CA TYR A 665 8.12 1.49 -5.80
C TYR A 665 8.50 2.97 -6.01
N ASP A 666 7.51 3.87 -5.93
CA ASP A 666 7.75 5.31 -5.93
C ASP A 666 6.94 6.06 -4.86
N TYR A 667 7.33 7.30 -4.58
CA TYR A 667 6.71 8.14 -3.54
C TYR A 667 5.43 8.85 -3.98
N THR A 668 4.83 8.45 -5.10
CA THR A 668 3.57 9.03 -5.60
C THR A 668 2.45 8.00 -5.66
N THR A 669 2.79 6.74 -5.94
CA THR A 669 1.84 5.63 -6.13
C THR A 669 2.21 4.35 -5.37
N GLY A 670 3.34 4.33 -4.65
CA GLY A 670 3.77 3.22 -3.82
C GLY A 670 4.16 2.01 -4.68
N LEU A 671 3.68 0.82 -4.32
CA LEU A 671 3.79 -0.39 -5.14
C LEU A 671 2.92 -0.33 -6.42
N GLY A 672 2.04 0.67 -6.53
CA GLY A 672 1.08 0.85 -7.62
C GLY A 672 -0.36 0.49 -7.25
N SER A 673 -1.23 0.40 -8.27
CA SER A 673 -2.65 0.07 -8.10
C SER A 673 -2.91 -1.44 -8.19
N PRO A 674 -3.98 -1.99 -7.59
CA PRO A 674 -4.11 -3.44 -7.51
C PRO A 674 -4.51 -4.08 -8.84
N ASN A 675 -3.99 -5.29 -9.09
CA ASN A 675 -4.75 -6.32 -9.79
C ASN A 675 -5.30 -7.28 -8.73
N GLY A 676 -6.55 -7.09 -8.33
CA GLY A 676 -7.17 -7.74 -7.17
C GLY A 676 -7.11 -9.26 -7.24
N LEU A 677 -7.34 -9.87 -8.40
CA LEU A 677 -7.31 -11.32 -8.60
C LEU A 677 -5.89 -11.87 -8.47
N LEU A 678 -4.90 -11.26 -9.13
CA LEU A 678 -3.52 -11.72 -9.03
C LEU A 678 -2.97 -11.51 -7.62
N LEU A 679 -3.32 -10.40 -6.97
CA LEU A 679 -2.96 -10.14 -5.58
C LEU A 679 -3.61 -11.16 -4.64
N ALA A 680 -4.89 -11.50 -4.82
CA ALA A 680 -5.55 -12.53 -4.00
C ALA A 680 -4.87 -13.91 -4.12
N ARG A 681 -4.44 -14.29 -5.33
CA ARG A 681 -3.68 -15.52 -5.58
C ARG A 681 -2.31 -15.48 -4.90
N ALA A 682 -1.60 -14.36 -4.99
CA ALA A 682 -0.32 -14.18 -4.33
C ALA A 682 -0.45 -14.24 -2.79
N LEU A 683 -1.41 -13.52 -2.21
CA LEU A 683 -1.66 -13.52 -0.77
C LEU A 683 -2.05 -14.92 -0.26
N SER A 684 -2.91 -15.63 -1.00
CA SER A 684 -3.27 -17.02 -0.73
C SER A 684 -2.03 -17.94 -0.73
N ALA A 685 -1.18 -17.83 -1.76
CA ALA A 685 0.06 -18.61 -1.83
C ALA A 685 1.01 -18.31 -0.66
N ILE A 686 1.24 -17.04 -0.34
CA ILE A 686 2.10 -16.61 0.77
C ILE A 686 1.59 -17.17 2.10
N ALA A 687 0.30 -16.98 2.39
CA ALA A 687 -0.32 -17.43 3.64
C ALA A 687 -0.22 -18.95 3.83
N HIS A 688 -0.50 -19.74 2.78
CA HIS A 688 -0.36 -21.19 2.86
C HIS A 688 1.09 -21.65 2.97
N THR A 689 2.03 -20.99 2.27
CA THR A 689 3.46 -21.28 2.40
C THR A 689 3.94 -21.00 3.83
N GLU A 690 3.64 -19.84 4.41
CA GLU A 690 4.10 -19.49 5.76
C GLU A 690 3.50 -20.38 6.87
N ILE A 691 2.24 -20.83 6.73
CA ILE A 691 1.59 -21.66 7.76
C ILE A 691 1.94 -23.14 7.61
N TYR A 692 1.98 -23.67 6.39
CA TYR A 692 1.95 -25.11 6.14
C TYR A 692 3.17 -25.69 5.41
N SER A 693 4.06 -24.85 4.85
CA SER A 693 5.21 -25.38 4.10
C SER A 693 6.39 -25.72 5.01
N ASP A 694 6.99 -26.88 4.76
CA ASP A 694 8.29 -27.29 5.30
C ASP A 694 9.40 -27.20 4.21
N ALA A 695 9.10 -26.54 3.08
CA ALA A 695 10.03 -26.46 1.95
C ALA A 695 11.29 -25.67 2.32
N PRO A 696 12.50 -26.12 1.92
CA PRO A 696 13.70 -25.33 2.11
C PRO A 696 13.66 -24.12 1.17
N ALA A 697 14.10 -22.96 1.65
CA ALA A 697 14.33 -21.80 0.80
C ALA A 697 15.39 -22.10 -0.27
N VAL A 698 15.50 -21.26 -1.29
CA VAL A 698 16.60 -21.37 -2.27
C VAL A 698 17.92 -21.05 -1.60
N LEU A 699 17.97 -19.95 -0.85
CA LEU A 699 19.16 -19.44 -0.19
C LEU A 699 18.90 -19.16 1.29
N GLY A 700 19.86 -19.53 2.14
CA GLY A 700 20.01 -19.03 3.49
C GLY A 700 20.91 -17.81 3.49
N ILE A 701 20.40 -16.67 3.95
CA ILE A 701 21.13 -15.38 3.96
C ILE A 701 22.19 -15.41 5.06
N VAL A 702 23.45 -15.07 4.72
CA VAL A 702 24.55 -14.97 5.68
C VAL A 702 24.86 -13.51 6.00
N ASP A 703 25.00 -12.68 4.98
CA ASP A 703 25.19 -11.23 5.07
C ASP A 703 24.70 -10.55 3.78
N ALA A 704 24.94 -9.25 3.63
CA ALA A 704 24.45 -8.46 2.50
C ALA A 704 24.95 -8.93 1.12
N THR A 705 26.01 -9.73 1.01
CA THR A 705 26.59 -10.19 -0.28
C THR A 705 26.86 -11.70 -0.34
N HIS A 706 26.61 -12.44 0.75
CA HIS A 706 26.85 -13.88 0.84
C HIS A 706 25.61 -14.64 1.29
N ALA A 707 25.42 -15.80 0.68
CA ALA A 707 24.39 -16.76 1.04
C ALA A 707 24.95 -18.19 1.10
N VAL A 708 24.13 -19.13 1.56
CA VAL A 708 24.35 -20.57 1.41
C VAL A 708 23.15 -21.20 0.71
N SER A 709 23.37 -22.31 -0.01
CA SER A 709 22.27 -23.09 -0.56
C SER A 709 21.61 -23.90 0.55
N ASP A 710 20.33 -23.71 0.81
CA ASP A 710 19.62 -24.40 1.90
C ASP A 710 19.31 -25.88 1.60
N ALA A 711 19.44 -26.27 0.34
CA ALA A 711 19.28 -27.65 -0.09
C ALA A 711 20.31 -28.02 -1.17
N ALA A 712 20.42 -29.32 -1.47
CA ALA A 712 21.09 -29.78 -2.68
C ALA A 712 20.11 -29.64 -3.86
N GLN A 713 20.45 -28.81 -4.86
CA GLN A 713 19.51 -28.39 -5.88
C GLN A 713 20.20 -27.99 -7.19
N THR A 714 19.46 -28.10 -8.30
CA THR A 714 19.83 -27.47 -9.57
C THR A 714 19.20 -26.08 -9.63
N LEU A 715 19.99 -25.06 -9.97
CA LEU A 715 19.54 -23.68 -10.10
C LEU A 715 19.74 -23.22 -11.54
N LEU A 716 18.71 -22.58 -12.10
CA LEU A 716 18.81 -21.68 -13.23
C LEU A 716 19.63 -20.46 -12.80
N VAL A 717 20.50 -19.96 -13.69
CA VAL A 717 21.28 -18.74 -13.48
C VAL A 717 20.91 -17.77 -14.58
N GLN A 718 20.20 -16.71 -14.22
CA GLN A 718 19.58 -15.75 -15.13
C GLN A 718 20.08 -14.36 -14.80
N SER A 719 20.46 -13.55 -15.79
CA SER A 719 20.84 -12.16 -15.56
C SER A 719 19.86 -11.21 -16.23
N THR A 720 19.45 -10.17 -15.51
CA THR A 720 18.56 -9.12 -16.02
C THR A 720 19.28 -7.78 -15.90
N GLY A 721 19.27 -6.97 -16.97
CA GLY A 721 19.81 -5.60 -17.01
C GLY A 721 21.33 -5.45 -16.83
N LEU A 722 22.06 -6.53 -16.51
CA LEU A 722 23.51 -6.51 -16.40
C LEU A 722 24.19 -6.42 -17.76
N ASP A 723 25.16 -5.51 -17.87
CA ASP A 723 26.08 -5.41 -18.99
C ASP A 723 27.38 -6.19 -18.75
N GLY A 724 27.82 -6.94 -19.76
CA GLY A 724 29.12 -7.63 -19.74
C GLY A 724 29.15 -8.91 -18.91
N SER A 725 30.33 -9.34 -18.46
CA SER A 725 30.48 -10.63 -17.77
C SER A 725 30.16 -10.53 -16.28
N PHE A 726 29.46 -11.53 -15.75
CA PHE A 726 29.28 -11.74 -14.32
C PHE A 726 29.83 -13.10 -13.89
N ALA A 727 30.15 -13.23 -12.60
CA ALA A 727 30.63 -14.46 -12.01
C ALA A 727 29.78 -14.83 -10.79
N LEU A 728 29.33 -16.08 -10.75
CA LEU A 728 28.68 -16.69 -9.59
C LEU A 728 29.61 -17.77 -9.02
N SER A 729 29.94 -17.67 -7.74
CA SER A 729 30.68 -18.68 -6.98
C SER A 729 29.69 -19.59 -6.26
N VAL A 730 29.83 -20.92 -6.37
CA VAL A 730 28.96 -21.90 -5.70
C VAL A 730 29.82 -23.04 -5.15
N GLY A 731 30.05 -23.06 -3.83
CA GLY A 731 30.76 -24.18 -3.17
C GLY A 731 32.16 -24.48 -3.73
N GLY A 732 32.85 -23.46 -4.26
CA GLY A 732 34.16 -23.60 -4.93
C GLY A 732 34.10 -23.86 -6.43
N GLN A 733 32.90 -23.98 -7.02
CA GLN A 733 32.67 -23.89 -8.46
C GLN A 733 32.50 -22.42 -8.85
N SER A 734 32.74 -22.09 -10.12
CA SER A 734 32.45 -20.76 -10.67
C SER A 734 31.67 -20.91 -11.96
N PHE A 735 30.54 -20.22 -12.05
CA PHE A 735 29.81 -19.98 -13.28
C PHE A 735 30.17 -18.59 -13.79
N ILE A 736 30.59 -18.49 -15.05
CA ILE A 736 30.84 -17.22 -15.72
C ILE A 736 29.77 -17.06 -16.79
N GLY A 737 28.90 -16.06 -16.62
CA GLY A 737 27.85 -15.72 -17.55
C GLY A 737 28.15 -14.41 -18.27
N MET A 738 27.40 -14.17 -19.33
CA MET A 738 27.32 -12.88 -20.00
C MET A 738 25.93 -12.33 -19.77
N GLY A 739 25.86 -11.11 -19.24
CA GLY A 739 24.66 -10.31 -19.25
C GLY A 739 24.26 -9.90 -20.67
N GLY A 740 23.24 -9.05 -20.76
CA GLY A 740 22.59 -8.63 -21.99
C GLY A 740 21.08 -8.86 -21.93
N GLY A 741 20.49 -9.14 -23.10
CA GLY A 741 19.05 -9.07 -23.30
C GLY A 741 18.63 -7.72 -23.86
N GLY A 742 17.45 -7.66 -24.47
CA GLY A 742 16.85 -6.40 -24.94
C GLY A 742 16.14 -5.68 -23.80
N ASP A 743 16.13 -4.34 -23.83
CA ASP A 743 15.44 -3.48 -22.85
C ASP A 743 13.92 -3.76 -22.72
N LEU A 744 13.37 -4.48 -23.69
CA LEU A 744 11.96 -4.84 -23.80
C LEU A 744 11.71 -6.35 -23.70
N ALA A 745 12.70 -7.12 -23.26
CA ALA A 745 12.51 -8.52 -22.95
C ALA A 745 11.41 -8.68 -21.89
N TRP A 746 10.71 -9.81 -21.91
CA TRP A 746 9.59 -10.03 -21.01
C TRP A 746 10.01 -9.92 -19.55
N THR A 747 9.26 -9.15 -18.77
CA THR A 747 9.46 -9.03 -17.32
C THR A 747 8.60 -10.05 -16.58
N SER A 748 8.93 -10.33 -15.32
CA SER A 748 8.07 -11.15 -14.45
C SER A 748 6.65 -10.59 -14.36
N ARG A 749 6.51 -9.25 -14.32
CA ARG A 749 5.20 -8.60 -14.31
C ARG A 749 4.40 -8.90 -15.58
N LEU A 750 5.00 -8.70 -16.75
CA LEU A 750 4.34 -8.96 -18.03
C LEU A 750 3.93 -10.44 -18.15
N ALA A 751 4.84 -11.36 -17.81
CA ALA A 751 4.56 -12.79 -17.85
C ALA A 751 3.35 -13.15 -16.97
N GLN A 752 3.30 -12.65 -15.73
CA GLN A 752 2.21 -12.92 -14.79
C GLN A 752 0.89 -12.25 -15.20
N GLN A 753 0.92 -10.99 -15.64
CA GLN A 753 -0.28 -10.28 -16.12
C GLN A 753 -0.85 -10.93 -17.39
N SER A 754 0.02 -11.44 -18.27
CA SER A 754 -0.40 -12.14 -19.48
C SER A 754 -1.13 -13.45 -19.18
N LEU A 755 -1.06 -14.02 -17.98
CA LEU A 755 -1.76 -15.26 -17.62
C LEU A 755 -3.22 -15.03 -17.15
N GLN A 756 -3.87 -13.99 -17.67
CA GLN A 756 -5.29 -13.72 -17.48
C GLN A 756 -6.06 -13.90 -18.79
N SER A 757 -7.23 -14.52 -18.75
CA SER A 757 -7.99 -14.85 -19.97
C SER A 757 -8.44 -13.64 -20.80
N ASP A 758 -8.53 -12.47 -20.20
CA ASP A 758 -8.93 -11.19 -20.81
C ASP A 758 -7.76 -10.38 -21.39
N PHE A 759 -6.52 -10.86 -21.27
CA PHE A 759 -5.35 -10.20 -21.86
C PHE A 759 -5.27 -10.45 -23.36
N ASP A 760 -5.19 -9.38 -24.15
CA ASP A 760 -5.26 -9.37 -25.60
C ASP A 760 -4.09 -10.14 -26.25
N PRO A 761 -4.37 -11.21 -27.03
CA PRO A 761 -3.36 -11.95 -27.77
C PRO A 761 -2.52 -11.08 -28.72
N ASP A 762 -3.07 -9.98 -29.24
CA ASP A 762 -2.32 -9.09 -30.14
C ASP A 762 -1.26 -8.30 -29.38
N LEU A 763 -1.54 -7.90 -28.13
CA LEU A 763 -0.59 -7.22 -27.26
C LEU A 763 0.56 -8.14 -26.85
N VAL A 764 0.27 -9.41 -26.58
CA VAL A 764 1.28 -10.45 -26.29
C VAL A 764 2.29 -10.55 -27.43
N ARG A 765 1.82 -10.59 -28.67
CA ARG A 765 2.67 -10.75 -29.87
C ARG A 765 3.54 -9.54 -30.18
N VAL A 766 3.30 -8.37 -29.58
CA VAL A 766 4.10 -7.17 -29.85
C VAL A 766 5.52 -7.27 -29.29
N PHE A 767 5.70 -8.00 -28.19
CA PHE A 767 6.99 -8.14 -27.50
C PHE A 767 7.73 -9.45 -27.85
N ASP A 768 7.28 -10.14 -28.91
CA ASP A 768 7.90 -11.36 -29.45
C ASP A 768 9.29 -11.10 -30.05
N GLY A 769 10.19 -12.07 -29.92
CA GLY A 769 11.56 -12.09 -30.44
C GLY A 769 12.56 -11.18 -29.71
N ILE A 770 12.18 -10.58 -28.57
CA ILE A 770 13.08 -9.73 -27.78
C ILE A 770 13.81 -10.57 -26.74
N ALA A 771 15.02 -10.97 -27.11
CA ALA A 771 15.86 -11.88 -26.32
C ALA A 771 16.12 -11.41 -24.88
N GLN A 772 16.08 -12.35 -23.94
CA GLN A 772 16.72 -12.32 -22.63
C GLN A 772 18.24 -12.53 -22.75
N ALA A 773 18.97 -12.36 -21.64
CA ALA A 773 20.33 -12.88 -21.54
C ALA A 773 20.31 -14.41 -21.58
N THR A 774 21.38 -15.03 -22.13
CA THR A 774 21.47 -16.50 -22.19
C THR A 774 21.56 -17.10 -20.78
N PRO A 775 20.56 -17.87 -20.32
CA PRO A 775 20.55 -18.46 -19.00
C PRO A 775 21.48 -19.68 -18.92
N GLY A 776 22.01 -19.92 -17.73
CA GLY A 776 22.79 -21.10 -17.41
C GLY A 776 22.08 -22.00 -16.40
N SER A 777 22.75 -23.10 -16.05
CA SER A 777 22.38 -23.90 -14.89
C SER A 777 23.61 -24.32 -14.09
N ILE A 778 23.44 -24.44 -12.78
CA ILE A 778 24.49 -24.91 -11.87
C ILE A 778 23.88 -25.78 -10.77
N HIS A 779 24.62 -26.77 -10.31
CA HIS A 779 24.23 -27.57 -9.15
C HIS A 779 24.89 -27.00 -7.89
N ALA A 780 24.08 -26.74 -6.86
CA ALA A 780 24.53 -26.32 -5.54
C ALA A 780 24.31 -27.46 -4.54
N ALA A 781 25.36 -27.84 -3.80
CA ALA A 781 25.21 -28.76 -2.68
C ALA A 781 24.58 -28.03 -1.48
N ASN A 782 23.90 -28.77 -0.58
CA ASN A 782 23.42 -28.21 0.67
C ASN A 782 24.58 -27.59 1.48
N GLY A 783 24.43 -26.35 1.94
CA GLY A 783 25.43 -25.57 2.65
C GLY A 783 26.56 -25.04 1.78
N ALA A 784 26.48 -25.18 0.45
CA ALA A 784 27.44 -24.55 -0.45
C ALA A 784 27.37 -23.03 -0.30
N ALA A 785 28.50 -22.36 -0.12
CA ALA A 785 28.56 -20.90 -0.08
C ALA A 785 28.33 -20.32 -1.48
N LEU A 786 27.52 -19.25 -1.55
CA LEU A 786 27.20 -18.52 -2.78
C LEU A 786 27.55 -17.03 -2.64
N SER A 787 28.09 -16.48 -3.73
CA SER A 787 28.23 -15.04 -3.94
C SER A 787 28.29 -14.74 -5.43
N ALA A 788 27.87 -13.54 -5.82
CA ALA A 788 27.92 -13.07 -7.21
C ALA A 788 28.73 -11.77 -7.33
N SER A 789 29.29 -11.55 -8.51
CA SER A 789 30.03 -10.33 -8.84
C SER A 789 29.88 -9.96 -10.31
N ALA A 790 29.89 -8.65 -10.60
CA ALA A 790 29.90 -8.11 -11.96
C ALA A 790 30.99 -7.03 -12.05
N GLY A 791 31.77 -7.02 -13.13
CA GLY A 791 32.91 -6.09 -13.26
C GLY A 791 34.01 -6.23 -12.19
N GLY A 792 33.95 -7.25 -11.33
CA GLY A 792 34.84 -7.44 -10.18
C GLY A 792 34.27 -6.97 -8.84
N ASP A 793 33.12 -6.28 -8.85
CA ASP A 793 32.43 -5.82 -7.65
C ASP A 793 31.41 -6.85 -7.17
N ALA A 794 31.30 -7.02 -5.85
CA ALA A 794 30.33 -7.94 -5.26
C ALA A 794 28.91 -7.40 -5.42
N LEU A 795 27.98 -8.27 -5.77
CA LEU A 795 26.56 -7.95 -5.88
C LEU A 795 25.88 -8.23 -4.53
N ALA A 796 25.03 -7.31 -4.07
CA ALA A 796 24.26 -7.46 -2.84
C ALA A 796 23.12 -8.47 -3.01
N LEU A 797 22.62 -9.08 -1.95
CA LEU A 797 21.38 -9.86 -2.01
C LEU A 797 20.20 -8.89 -2.12
N TYR A 798 19.46 -8.99 -3.21
CA TYR A 798 18.31 -8.14 -3.49
C TYR A 798 17.03 -8.92 -3.22
N GLN A 799 16.20 -8.43 -2.29
CA GLN A 799 14.92 -9.03 -1.89
C GLN A 799 14.97 -10.51 -1.52
N ALA A 800 16.15 -11.05 -1.21
CA ALA A 800 16.33 -12.48 -0.97
C ALA A 800 15.53 -12.96 0.24
N ALA A 801 15.30 -12.09 1.24
CA ALA A 801 14.48 -12.39 2.41
C ALA A 801 13.00 -12.62 2.05
N LEU A 802 12.51 -11.97 0.99
CA LEU A 802 11.13 -12.06 0.54
C LEU A 802 10.93 -13.13 -0.54
N THR A 803 11.97 -13.46 -1.31
CA THR A 803 11.87 -14.29 -2.52
C THR A 803 12.33 -15.74 -2.31
N SER A 804 13.32 -15.98 -1.43
CA SER A 804 14.00 -17.29 -1.33
C SER A 804 13.07 -18.44 -0.99
N ALA A 805 12.02 -18.21 -0.19
CA ALA A 805 11.02 -19.23 0.13
C ALA A 805 10.18 -19.64 -1.09
N PHE A 806 10.09 -18.77 -2.10
CA PHE A 806 9.21 -18.91 -3.28
C PHE A 806 9.96 -19.34 -4.54
N GLY A 807 11.09 -20.04 -4.37
CA GLY A 807 11.75 -20.77 -5.45
C GLY A 807 12.77 -19.98 -6.27
N PHE A 808 13.07 -18.73 -5.89
CA PHE A 808 14.15 -17.94 -6.50
C PHE A 808 14.76 -16.92 -5.54
N ALA A 809 15.95 -16.41 -5.83
CA ALA A 809 16.59 -15.31 -5.11
C ALA A 809 17.61 -14.60 -6.00
N SER A 810 17.86 -13.32 -5.76
CA SER A 810 18.68 -12.50 -6.65
C SER A 810 19.87 -11.84 -5.94
N PHE A 811 20.97 -11.74 -6.67
CA PHE A 811 22.09 -10.87 -6.33
C PHE A 811 22.10 -9.66 -7.27
N GLY A 812 22.20 -8.44 -6.75
CA GLY A 812 22.27 -7.20 -7.51
C GLY A 812 21.35 -6.14 -6.89
N ASP A 813 20.55 -5.51 -7.74
CA ASP A 813 19.51 -4.55 -7.38
C ASP A 813 18.31 -4.68 -8.35
N GLN A 814 17.39 -3.71 -8.31
CA GLN A 814 16.21 -3.65 -9.16
C GLN A 814 16.53 -3.61 -10.67
N ASP A 815 17.61 -2.92 -11.04
CA ASP A 815 17.95 -2.63 -12.44
C ASP A 815 18.92 -3.67 -13.02
N SER A 816 19.72 -4.32 -12.17
CA SER A 816 20.82 -5.17 -12.58
C SER A 816 21.00 -6.32 -11.60
N SER A 817 20.64 -7.53 -12.00
CA SER A 817 20.68 -8.70 -11.11
C SER A 817 21.09 -10.01 -11.79
N VAL A 818 21.61 -10.92 -10.97
CA VAL A 818 21.77 -12.36 -11.24
C VAL A 818 20.78 -13.11 -10.35
N THR A 819 19.73 -13.64 -10.96
CA THR A 819 18.70 -14.45 -10.31
C THR A 819 19.05 -15.92 -10.37
N LEU A 820 18.94 -16.58 -9.22
CA LEU A 820 19.00 -18.03 -9.06
C LEU A 820 17.60 -18.56 -8.85
N ALA A 821 17.13 -19.46 -9.71
CA ALA A 821 15.76 -19.99 -9.62
C ALA A 821 15.71 -21.50 -9.77
N ARG A 822 14.71 -22.14 -9.17
CA ARG A 822 14.47 -23.58 -9.34
C ARG A 822 13.79 -23.84 -10.69
N PRO A 823 14.20 -24.89 -11.44
CA PRO A 823 13.47 -25.38 -12.62
C PRO A 823 12.27 -26.28 -12.26
N VAL A 824 11.89 -26.31 -10.98
CA VAL A 824 10.82 -27.14 -10.41
C VAL A 824 10.00 -26.32 -9.44
N ALA A 825 8.72 -26.69 -9.30
CA ALA A 825 7.89 -26.21 -8.21
C ALA A 825 7.97 -27.18 -7.02
N ILE A 826 7.89 -26.66 -5.80
CA ILE A 826 7.51 -27.46 -4.63
C ILE A 826 6.03 -27.19 -4.38
N ALA A 827 5.24 -28.25 -4.25
CA ALA A 827 3.80 -28.13 -4.10
C ALA A 827 3.40 -27.68 -2.68
N ASP A 828 3.33 -26.36 -2.47
CA ASP A 828 2.74 -25.74 -1.28
C ASP A 828 1.22 -25.68 -1.42
N THR A 829 0.60 -26.85 -1.40
CA THR A 829 -0.86 -27.05 -1.49
C THR A 829 -1.59 -26.37 -0.34
N ALA A 830 -2.77 -25.82 -0.61
CA ALA A 830 -3.59 -25.17 0.42
C ALA A 830 -3.84 -26.10 1.63
N GLY A 831 -3.59 -25.59 2.84
CA GLY A 831 -3.72 -26.36 4.09
C GLY A 831 -2.72 -27.51 4.26
N GLY A 832 -1.66 -27.57 3.44
CA GLY A 832 -0.72 -28.71 3.40
C GLY A 832 -1.39 -30.02 3.00
N ALA A 833 -2.44 -29.97 2.18
CA ALA A 833 -3.25 -31.15 1.88
C ALA A 833 -2.70 -32.02 0.74
N ASN A 834 -3.07 -33.30 0.76
CA ASN A 834 -2.69 -34.25 -0.26
C ASN A 834 -3.82 -34.50 -1.26
N THR A 835 -3.44 -34.94 -2.47
CA THR A 835 -4.39 -35.24 -3.56
C THR A 835 -5.23 -34.03 -3.95
N GLN A 836 -4.60 -32.86 -4.08
CA GLN A 836 -5.24 -31.66 -4.60
C GLN A 836 -5.15 -31.60 -6.13
N ASP A 837 -6.13 -30.92 -6.72
CA ASP A 837 -6.08 -30.47 -8.10
C ASP A 837 -5.39 -29.09 -8.11
N VAL A 838 -4.49 -28.88 -9.06
CA VAL A 838 -3.61 -27.70 -9.13
C VAL A 838 -3.84 -27.02 -10.46
N VAL A 839 -4.11 -25.71 -10.43
CA VAL A 839 -4.37 -24.95 -11.66
C VAL A 839 -3.08 -24.81 -12.46
N VAL A 840 -3.17 -25.07 -13.75
CA VAL A 840 -2.15 -24.79 -14.75
C VAL A 840 -2.67 -23.67 -15.66
N ARG A 841 -1.97 -22.56 -15.71
CA ARG A 841 -2.25 -21.45 -16.64
C ARG A 841 -1.16 -21.39 -17.70
N VAL A 842 -1.56 -21.22 -18.96
CA VAL A 842 -0.66 -21.24 -20.11
C VAL A 842 -0.98 -20.08 -21.04
N ARG A 843 0.07 -19.37 -21.48
CA ARG A 843 0.03 -18.39 -22.56
C ARG A 843 1.09 -18.78 -23.57
N GLN A 844 0.74 -18.88 -24.86
CA GLN A 844 1.71 -19.25 -25.89
C GLN A 844 1.85 -18.13 -26.90
N ASN A 845 3.05 -17.58 -27.08
CA ASN A 845 3.33 -16.66 -28.18
C ASN A 845 3.75 -17.40 -29.45
N GLY A 846 4.50 -18.49 -29.27
CA GLY A 846 5.00 -19.36 -30.33
C GLY A 846 3.91 -19.85 -31.29
N ALA A 847 4.31 -20.08 -32.54
CA ALA A 847 3.42 -20.50 -33.62
C ALA A 847 3.32 -22.03 -33.77
N ASP A 848 4.22 -22.77 -33.13
CA ASP A 848 4.31 -24.22 -33.24
C ASP A 848 3.31 -24.94 -32.31
N ASP A 849 2.91 -26.16 -32.69
CA ASP A 849 2.11 -27.04 -31.85
C ASP A 849 3.03 -27.65 -30.78
N THR A 850 2.99 -27.12 -29.56
CA THR A 850 3.79 -27.62 -28.44
C THR A 850 2.93 -28.36 -27.42
N HIS A 851 3.55 -29.28 -26.69
CA HIS A 851 2.86 -30.04 -25.65
C HIS A 851 3.66 -30.09 -24.35
N LEU A 852 3.02 -29.65 -23.27
CA LEU A 852 3.60 -29.59 -21.94
C LEU A 852 3.25 -30.84 -21.13
N THR A 853 4.20 -31.39 -20.38
CA THR A 853 3.99 -32.49 -19.44
C THR A 853 4.63 -32.17 -18.09
N PHE A 854 3.85 -32.27 -17.02
CA PHE A 854 4.36 -32.21 -15.65
C PHE A 854 4.59 -33.61 -15.08
N TYR A 855 5.65 -33.78 -14.31
CA TYR A 855 5.98 -35.06 -13.67
C TYR A 855 6.68 -34.87 -12.33
N ARG A 856 6.54 -35.88 -11.45
CA ARG A 856 7.11 -35.85 -10.09
C ARG A 856 8.56 -36.34 -10.06
N VAL A 857 9.47 -35.56 -9.47
CA VAL A 857 10.86 -35.95 -9.18
C VAL A 857 11.07 -36.28 -7.70
N ASP A 858 12.21 -36.90 -7.36
CA ASP A 858 12.54 -37.29 -5.98
C ASP A 858 13.28 -36.19 -5.20
N ASP A 859 13.94 -35.26 -5.89
CA ASP A 859 14.69 -34.15 -5.28
C ASP A 859 14.74 -32.89 -6.18
N LEU A 860 15.33 -31.82 -5.63
CA LEU A 860 15.49 -30.52 -6.30
C LEU A 860 16.60 -30.52 -7.38
N SER A 861 17.32 -31.63 -7.56
CA SER A 861 18.27 -31.82 -8.66
C SER A 861 17.62 -32.51 -9.87
N GLY A 862 16.41 -33.04 -9.69
CA GLY A 862 15.60 -33.66 -10.73
C GLY A 862 15.72 -35.18 -10.79
N ASP A 863 16.35 -35.84 -9.81
CA ASP A 863 16.54 -37.29 -9.86
C ASP A 863 15.20 -38.06 -9.83
N ILE A 864 15.13 -39.17 -10.58
CA ILE A 864 13.99 -40.10 -10.56
C ILE A 864 14.48 -41.52 -10.35
N GLY A 865 14.26 -42.09 -9.17
CA GLY A 865 14.69 -43.44 -8.83
C GLY A 865 16.22 -43.62 -8.92
N GLY A 866 16.98 -42.55 -8.64
CA GLY A 866 18.44 -42.50 -8.79
C GLY A 866 18.95 -42.27 -10.22
N LEU A 867 18.06 -41.91 -11.15
CA LEU A 867 18.41 -41.48 -12.50
C LEU A 867 18.45 -39.94 -12.53
N ALA A 868 19.64 -39.39 -12.75
CA ALA A 868 19.80 -37.96 -12.98
C ALA A 868 19.20 -37.53 -14.33
N PRO A 869 18.76 -36.27 -14.49
CA PRO A 869 18.31 -35.76 -15.78
C PRO A 869 19.33 -36.01 -16.89
N GLY A 870 18.88 -36.57 -18.02
CA GLY A 870 19.71 -36.96 -19.16
C GLY A 870 20.31 -38.37 -19.09
N ALA A 871 20.14 -39.09 -17.98
CA ALA A 871 20.52 -40.50 -17.89
C ALA A 871 19.65 -41.40 -18.78
N ALA A 872 20.21 -42.52 -19.24
CA ALA A 872 19.43 -43.51 -19.96
C ALA A 872 18.28 -44.06 -19.09
N GLY A 873 17.05 -44.05 -19.61
CA GLY A 873 15.85 -44.46 -18.88
C GLY A 873 15.12 -43.32 -18.16
N TYR A 874 15.69 -42.11 -18.13
CA TYR A 874 15.09 -40.97 -17.44
C TYR A 874 13.75 -40.55 -18.07
N ALA A 875 13.65 -40.55 -19.40
CA ALA A 875 12.42 -40.16 -20.09
C ALA A 875 11.24 -41.10 -19.80
N GLU A 876 11.51 -42.41 -19.77
CA GLU A 876 10.53 -43.43 -19.40
C GLU A 876 10.12 -43.30 -17.92
N ALA A 877 11.09 -43.00 -17.04
CA ALA A 877 10.83 -42.80 -15.62
C ALA A 877 9.97 -41.55 -15.35
N ALA A 878 10.26 -40.44 -16.05
CA ALA A 878 9.45 -39.22 -16.02
C ALA A 878 8.03 -39.47 -16.52
N GLN A 879 7.86 -40.15 -17.65
CA GLN A 879 6.53 -40.48 -18.18
C GLN A 879 5.71 -41.36 -17.23
N ALA A 880 6.35 -42.30 -16.52
CA ALA A 880 5.69 -43.15 -15.53
C ALA A 880 5.23 -42.39 -14.27
N ARG A 881 5.72 -41.16 -14.08
CA ARG A 881 5.37 -40.26 -12.97
C ARG A 881 4.71 -38.97 -13.44
N ALA A 882 4.22 -38.94 -14.69
CA ALA A 882 3.52 -37.79 -15.22
C ALA A 882 2.20 -37.58 -14.46
N TYR A 883 1.89 -36.33 -14.15
CA TYR A 883 0.59 -35.98 -13.60
C TYR A 883 -0.48 -36.10 -14.68
N HIS A 884 -1.69 -36.47 -14.27
CA HIS A 884 -2.85 -36.47 -15.14
C HIS A 884 -3.59 -35.15 -15.00
N THR A 885 -4.04 -34.60 -16.12
CA THR A 885 -5.03 -33.52 -16.13
C THR A 885 -6.38 -34.03 -15.63
N VAL A 886 -7.29 -33.12 -15.31
CA VAL A 886 -8.69 -33.45 -14.98
C VAL A 886 -9.41 -34.24 -16.09
N ASP A 887 -8.97 -34.11 -17.34
CA ASP A 887 -9.46 -34.88 -18.49
C ASP A 887 -8.72 -36.23 -18.70
N GLY A 888 -7.83 -36.59 -17.78
CA GLY A 888 -7.09 -37.85 -17.77
C GLY A 888 -5.88 -37.91 -18.72
N GLN A 889 -5.56 -36.82 -19.43
CA GLN A 889 -4.37 -36.73 -20.29
C GLN A 889 -3.12 -36.49 -19.45
N THR A 890 -1.94 -36.82 -19.97
CA THR A 890 -0.66 -36.44 -19.33
C THR A 890 0.05 -35.32 -20.10
N SER A 891 -0.62 -34.76 -21.09
CA SER A 891 -0.10 -33.78 -22.04
C SER A 891 -1.09 -32.63 -22.11
N ILE A 892 -0.59 -31.41 -22.05
CA ILE A 892 -1.36 -30.17 -22.14
C ILE A 892 -0.96 -29.50 -23.45
N ASP A 893 -1.93 -29.34 -24.35
CA ASP A 893 -1.72 -28.69 -25.63
C ASP A 893 -1.61 -27.17 -25.42
N SER A 894 -0.63 -26.55 -26.06
CA SER A 894 -0.45 -25.11 -26.00
C SER A 894 -1.48 -24.39 -26.89
N PRO A 895 -1.98 -23.21 -26.49
CA PRO A 895 -3.10 -22.54 -27.17
C PRO A 895 -2.75 -21.78 -28.47
N GLY A 896 -1.47 -21.55 -28.74
CA GLY A 896 -0.91 -20.88 -29.93
C GLY A 896 -1.20 -19.38 -30.04
N TRP A 897 -0.33 -18.63 -30.73
CA TRP A 897 -0.66 -17.31 -31.29
C TRP A 897 -1.16 -16.25 -30.29
N GLY A 898 -0.49 -16.13 -29.15
CA GLY A 898 -0.83 -15.22 -28.05
C GLY A 898 -2.03 -15.67 -27.19
N ASN A 899 -2.63 -16.84 -27.46
CA ASN A 899 -3.84 -17.25 -26.76
C ASN A 899 -3.55 -17.82 -25.35
N TYR A 900 -4.59 -17.78 -24.52
CA TYR A 900 -4.61 -18.32 -23.15
C TYR A 900 -5.27 -19.69 -23.08
N ALA A 901 -4.77 -20.57 -22.22
CA ALA A 901 -5.45 -21.78 -21.80
C ALA A 901 -5.28 -22.01 -20.30
N GLN A 902 -6.26 -22.69 -19.72
CA GLN A 902 -6.24 -23.13 -18.33
C GLN A 902 -6.72 -24.58 -18.24
N THR A 903 -6.06 -25.36 -17.39
CA THR A 903 -6.48 -26.70 -17.00
C THR A 903 -6.02 -26.97 -15.57
N GLU A 904 -6.21 -28.19 -15.09
CA GLU A 904 -5.79 -28.62 -13.76
C GLU A 904 -5.05 -29.95 -13.87
N ILE A 905 -3.95 -30.10 -13.15
CA ILE A 905 -3.33 -31.40 -12.88
C ILE A 905 -3.86 -31.95 -11.55
N THR A 906 -4.09 -33.25 -11.50
CA THR A 906 -4.78 -33.89 -10.39
C THR A 906 -3.83 -34.69 -9.51
N ARG A 907 -4.26 -34.89 -8.27
CA ARG A 907 -3.61 -35.76 -7.28
C ARG A 907 -2.19 -35.31 -6.86
N VAL A 908 -1.94 -34.00 -6.86
CA VAL A 908 -0.72 -33.41 -6.32
C VAL A 908 -0.74 -33.49 -4.79
N ASN A 909 0.37 -33.87 -4.18
CA ASN A 909 0.51 -33.95 -2.73
C ASN A 909 1.37 -32.78 -2.21
N ALA A 910 1.11 -32.36 -0.98
CA ALA A 910 1.94 -31.38 -0.30
C ALA A 910 3.41 -31.82 -0.31
N GLY A 911 4.31 -30.92 -0.73
CA GLY A 911 5.74 -31.20 -0.83
C GLY A 911 6.17 -32.04 -2.04
N ASP A 912 5.26 -32.40 -2.96
CA ASP A 912 5.67 -32.99 -4.24
C ASP A 912 6.56 -31.99 -5.01
N ILE A 913 7.65 -32.49 -5.58
CA ILE A 913 8.54 -31.71 -6.43
C ILE A 913 8.13 -31.93 -7.88
N VAL A 914 7.58 -30.88 -8.50
CA VAL A 914 6.97 -30.92 -9.82
C VAL A 914 7.93 -30.35 -10.85
N ALA A 915 8.40 -31.21 -11.74
CA ALA A 915 9.23 -30.85 -12.90
C ALA A 915 8.40 -30.90 -14.19
N MET A 916 8.97 -30.39 -15.27
CA MET A 916 8.27 -30.22 -16.54
C MET A 916 9.15 -30.50 -17.76
N LYS A 917 8.51 -30.94 -18.85
CA LYS A 917 9.09 -31.06 -20.19
C LYS A 917 8.14 -30.47 -21.23
N LEU A 918 8.70 -29.94 -22.31
CA LEU A 918 8.01 -29.43 -23.49
C LEU A 918 8.39 -30.28 -24.70
N THR A 919 7.42 -30.65 -25.54
CA THR A 919 7.69 -31.32 -26.82
C THR A 919 7.21 -30.46 -27.98
N ASN A 920 8.07 -30.27 -28.96
CA ASN A 920 7.76 -29.65 -30.25
C ASN A 920 8.22 -30.62 -31.37
N GLY A 921 7.26 -31.22 -32.07
CA GLY A 921 7.51 -32.22 -33.11
C GLY A 921 8.32 -33.42 -32.59
N ALA A 922 9.56 -33.58 -33.07
CA ALA A 922 10.46 -34.66 -32.67
C ALA A 922 11.40 -34.28 -31.51
N ASN A 923 11.39 -33.02 -31.08
CA ASN A 923 12.25 -32.51 -30.03
C ASN A 923 11.56 -32.62 -28.67
N THR A 924 12.37 -32.78 -27.62
CA THR A 924 11.90 -32.76 -26.23
C THR A 924 12.87 -31.93 -25.42
N PHE A 925 12.35 -30.87 -24.81
CA PHE A 925 13.08 -29.96 -23.94
C PHE A 925 12.65 -30.22 -22.51
N TRP A 926 13.62 -30.33 -21.61
CA TRP A 926 13.44 -30.59 -20.20
C TRP A 926 13.76 -29.31 -19.42
N GLY A 927 13.10 -29.12 -18.28
CA GLY A 927 13.47 -28.03 -17.38
C GLY A 927 14.90 -28.10 -16.85
N PHE A 928 15.52 -29.28 -16.93
CA PHE A 928 16.91 -29.54 -16.57
C PHE A 928 17.81 -29.56 -17.82
N ALA A 929 18.68 -28.56 -17.95
CA ALA A 929 19.60 -28.44 -19.09
C ALA A 929 20.49 -29.68 -19.29
N GLN A 930 20.75 -30.46 -18.23
CA GLN A 930 21.53 -31.71 -18.30
C GLN A 930 20.89 -32.76 -19.22
N ALA A 931 19.57 -32.71 -19.42
CA ALA A 931 18.81 -33.62 -20.27
C ALA A 931 18.58 -33.09 -21.70
N ASN A 932 18.98 -31.86 -21.99
CA ASN A 932 18.76 -31.20 -23.27
C ASN A 932 19.93 -31.40 -24.25
N GLU A 933 19.74 -30.95 -25.48
CA GLU A 933 20.78 -30.91 -26.49
C GLU A 933 21.97 -30.06 -26.02
N LYS A 934 23.13 -30.32 -26.63
CA LYS A 934 24.36 -29.63 -26.28
C LYS A 934 24.80 -28.66 -27.37
N VAL A 935 25.03 -27.42 -26.97
CA VAL A 935 25.68 -26.38 -27.77
C VAL A 935 27.01 -26.06 -27.09
N ASP A 936 28.11 -26.10 -27.85
CA ASP A 936 29.48 -25.90 -27.34
C ASP A 936 29.86 -26.77 -26.12
N GLY A 937 29.23 -27.94 -26.00
CA GLY A 937 29.49 -28.92 -24.94
C GLY A 937 28.69 -28.71 -23.66
N ALA A 938 27.93 -27.62 -23.54
CA ALA A 938 26.99 -27.35 -22.45
C ALA A 938 25.56 -27.71 -22.87
N GLY A 939 24.74 -28.17 -21.93
CA GLY A 939 23.32 -28.39 -22.17
C GLY A 939 22.57 -27.06 -22.29
N VAL A 940 21.62 -26.96 -23.21
CA VAL A 940 20.82 -25.75 -23.40
C VAL A 940 19.76 -25.63 -22.30
N THR A 941 19.64 -24.44 -21.72
CA THR A 941 18.60 -24.11 -20.73
C THR A 941 17.39 -23.55 -21.47
N HIS A 942 16.29 -24.30 -21.53
CA HIS A 942 15.04 -23.88 -22.19
C HIS A 942 14.05 -23.20 -21.26
N LEU A 943 14.43 -22.93 -20.02
CA LEU A 943 13.57 -22.33 -19.01
C LEU A 943 14.10 -21.00 -18.52
N TRP A 944 13.18 -20.07 -18.37
CA TRP A 944 13.37 -18.80 -17.65
C TRP A 944 12.35 -18.73 -16.52
N SER A 945 12.77 -18.46 -15.28
CA SER A 945 11.84 -18.19 -14.18
C SER A 945 11.36 -16.74 -14.19
N TYR A 946 10.05 -16.56 -14.02
CA TYR A 946 9.34 -15.28 -13.86
C TYR A 946 8.77 -15.09 -12.44
N GLY A 947 9.26 -15.84 -11.45
CA GLY A 947 8.79 -15.78 -10.06
C GLY A 947 7.47 -16.54 -9.81
N LEU A 948 7.16 -16.79 -8.54
CA LEU A 948 5.98 -17.51 -8.01
C LEU A 948 5.47 -18.62 -8.96
N ASN A 949 6.24 -19.70 -9.07
CA ASN A 949 5.90 -20.87 -9.90
C ASN A 949 5.49 -20.54 -11.35
N THR A 950 6.10 -19.50 -11.93
CA THR A 950 5.89 -19.08 -13.31
C THR A 950 7.18 -19.21 -14.11
N TRP A 951 7.10 -19.83 -15.28
CA TRP A 951 8.23 -20.06 -16.17
C TRP A 951 7.90 -19.76 -17.63
N GLY A 952 8.88 -19.27 -18.36
CA GLY A 952 8.89 -19.14 -19.80
C GLY A 952 9.75 -20.21 -20.46
N TRP A 953 9.35 -20.62 -21.66
CA TRP A 953 10.04 -21.64 -22.47
C TRP A 953 10.56 -21.09 -23.78
N GLU A 954 11.66 -21.69 -24.24
CA GLU A 954 12.07 -21.73 -25.64
C GLU A 954 11.69 -23.08 -26.25
N ASP A 955 10.99 -23.09 -27.38
CA ASP A 955 10.44 -24.28 -28.02
C ASP A 955 11.27 -24.81 -29.22
N LEU A 956 12.41 -24.18 -29.51
CA LEU A 956 13.32 -24.55 -30.59
C LEU A 956 14.70 -25.03 -30.11
N ALA A 957 15.25 -26.02 -30.80
CA ALA A 957 16.58 -26.56 -30.51
C ALA A 957 17.68 -25.49 -30.65
N GLY A 958 18.60 -25.48 -29.69
CA GLY A 958 19.65 -24.47 -29.57
C GLY A 958 19.24 -23.26 -28.74
N GLY A 959 18.01 -23.22 -28.24
CA GLY A 959 17.48 -22.14 -27.39
C GLY A 959 16.71 -21.06 -28.14
N GLY A 960 16.33 -21.30 -29.40
CA GLY A 960 15.47 -20.42 -30.20
C GLY A 960 15.99 -18.99 -30.38
N ASP A 961 15.13 -18.00 -30.16
CA ASP A 961 15.47 -16.58 -30.24
C ASP A 961 15.74 -15.94 -28.86
N HIS A 962 15.66 -16.75 -27.80
CA HIS A 962 16.04 -16.46 -26.43
C HIS A 962 15.09 -15.48 -25.72
N ASP A 963 13.88 -15.24 -26.20
CA ASP A 963 12.91 -14.37 -25.52
C ASP A 963 12.11 -15.05 -24.39
N TYR A 964 12.13 -16.39 -24.34
CA TYR A 964 11.45 -17.28 -23.40
C TYR A 964 9.94 -17.04 -23.28
N ASN A 965 9.29 -16.55 -24.33
CA ASN A 965 7.85 -16.33 -24.35
C ASN A 965 7.09 -17.26 -25.30
N ASP A 966 7.77 -18.21 -25.96
CA ASP A 966 7.14 -19.24 -26.79
C ASP A 966 6.00 -19.90 -26.00
N LEU A 967 6.26 -20.29 -24.76
CA LEU A 967 5.25 -20.77 -23.80
C LEU A 967 5.52 -20.24 -22.39
N ILE A 968 4.60 -19.43 -21.86
CA ILE A 968 4.55 -19.08 -20.44
C ILE A 968 3.61 -20.05 -19.71
N VAL A 969 4.05 -20.55 -18.57
CA VAL A 969 3.28 -21.47 -17.73
C VAL A 969 3.35 -21.07 -16.26
N GLN A 970 2.23 -21.20 -15.54
CA GLN A 970 2.17 -21.07 -14.09
C GLN A 970 1.49 -22.29 -13.46
N LEU A 971 2.03 -22.74 -12.32
CA LEU A 971 1.38 -23.66 -11.39
C LEU A 971 0.85 -22.90 -10.18
N ASP A 972 -0.43 -23.09 -9.87
CA ASP A 972 -1.10 -22.47 -8.73
C ASP A 972 -1.73 -23.53 -7.82
N PHE A 973 -1.13 -23.68 -6.64
CA PHE A 973 -1.43 -24.73 -5.66
C PHE A 973 -2.56 -24.38 -4.69
N THR A 974 -3.13 -23.17 -4.78
CA THR A 974 -4.10 -22.69 -3.78
C THR A 974 -5.44 -22.29 -4.37
N SER A 975 -5.50 -21.92 -5.66
CA SER A 975 -6.73 -21.41 -6.28
C SER A 975 -7.91 -22.38 -6.30
N THR A 976 -7.66 -23.70 -6.29
CA THR A 976 -8.72 -24.72 -6.22
C THR A 976 -9.29 -24.94 -4.82
N SER A 977 -8.67 -24.35 -3.79
CA SER A 977 -9.09 -24.49 -2.40
C SER A 977 -10.45 -23.83 -2.13
N GLY A 978 -11.14 -24.32 -1.11
CA GLY A 978 -12.48 -23.85 -0.74
C GLY A 978 -13.48 -24.07 -1.88
N ASP A 979 -14.12 -22.99 -2.30
CA ASP A 979 -15.10 -22.97 -3.39
C ASP A 979 -14.47 -22.64 -4.76
N GLY A 980 -13.14 -22.55 -4.85
CA GLY A 980 -12.43 -22.29 -6.11
C GLY A 980 -12.61 -20.86 -6.64
N TRP A 981 -12.82 -19.87 -5.77
CA TRP A 981 -13.08 -18.47 -6.15
C TRP A 981 -11.93 -17.79 -6.90
N LEU A 982 -10.72 -18.37 -6.86
CA LEU A 982 -9.53 -17.82 -7.50
C LEU A 982 -9.16 -18.51 -8.82
N ILE A 983 -9.94 -19.49 -9.28
CA ILE A 983 -9.65 -20.27 -10.50
C ILE A 983 -9.63 -19.39 -11.75
#